data_AF-A0A1Z8N332-F1
#
_entry.id   AF-A0A1Z8N332-F1
#
_cell.length_a   1.000
_cell.length_b   1.000
_cell.length_c   1.000
_cell.angle_alpha   90.00
_cell.angle_beta   90.00
_cell.angle_gamma   90.00
#
_symmetry.space_group_name_H-M   'P 1'
#
loop_
_entity.id
_entity.type
_entity.pdbx_description
1 polymer ?
#
loop_
_entity_poly.entity_id
_entity_poly.type
_entity_poly.pdbx_seq_one_letter_code
_entity_poly.pdbx_strand_id
1 'polypeptide(L)'
;MCRRNRFFVSIIFISFFCVSCLVSRVFGSSLQMNNPDFTKGGSIPEGAKHDWNLGATGARGWMFSKKLVTTEARQIAITKVEKGSPADSILVAGDIIIGVDGTPFSYDPRTEMGKALTKAESEPGRGALNIVRHREGKTDNVTLQLPILGAYSSTAPYNCLKSKRILELGCQELANRMEKPSYQQNPITRSLNALALLASGNKEYIQIVRKEARWASAYSADSFQTWYYGYVIMFLAEYIMVTGDKSLMPGLKRLSLEAADGQSLVGSWGHRFAQADGRLGGYGMMNSPGLTMTISLVLAHKAGVTDPSVENAIQRSTRLLKFYIGKGAVPYGDHRPWIQTHEDNGKCGMAAVMFNLLGEARGAEFFSYMSISSHGAERDTGHTGNFFNILWAIPSISRLGPDAAGIWMKEFGTWYFDLARRWNGSYIYQGPPQMNTDSYQGWDCSGLYLLSYAMPLKKIYLTGKQSSIVQKLDIRSAESLILDGYGWNNMDRNSYYDNLEEKELLQRLSSWSPVVRERAAIALGRRKETVSTQLVRLLETEDLHTRYGACQAIKMQRERGSVAVPVLRQVFHTSDLWLRILAAEALAGIGDPAKIVVPEMLTRITQYDEQNDPRNMEQRYVSFALFDRRNGLVGKSLAGIDRNLLIQAVRSGLLNQDGRSRGSIGSVYENLTYDEIKPLLPDVYQAIKDPSPSGIMFSDVIRMRGLELFTKYRIKEGLELLVDYSRNQKKHGSEKRILKVMEMIKSYGTHSKSMIPKLESVAVYFETEEENFPPHLSLRKASVIKEIISEIKSLVDQPKLIHLNY
;
A
#
# COMPACT_ATOMS: atom_id res chain seq x y z
N MET A 1 -35.99 12.38 -14.79
CA MET A 1 -35.62 11.57 -15.98
C MET A 1 -34.11 11.66 -16.17
N CYS A 2 -33.34 10.84 -15.43
CA CYS A 2 -31.87 10.83 -15.49
C CYS A 2 -31.41 9.67 -16.39
N ARG A 3 -30.72 9.98 -17.49
CA ARG A 3 -30.06 8.99 -18.34
C ARG A 3 -28.83 8.43 -17.60
N ARG A 4 -28.88 7.13 -17.31
CA ARG A 4 -27.78 6.29 -16.84
C ARG A 4 -26.67 6.25 -17.89
N ASN A 5 -25.55 6.92 -17.66
CA ASN A 5 -24.29 6.63 -18.35
C ASN A 5 -23.55 5.52 -17.59
N ARG A 6 -23.61 4.30 -18.13
CA ARG A 6 -22.82 3.16 -17.67
C ARG A 6 -21.41 3.26 -18.26
N PHE A 7 -20.43 3.68 -17.47
CA PHE A 7 -19.01 3.44 -17.78
C PHE A 7 -18.63 2.04 -17.29
N PHE A 8 -18.30 1.16 -18.23
CA PHE A 8 -17.71 -0.16 -17.96
C PHE A 8 -16.28 0.03 -17.43
N VAL A 9 -16.08 -0.18 -16.14
CA VAL A 9 -14.75 -0.38 -15.55
C VAL A 9 -14.47 -1.89 -15.60
N SER A 10 -13.58 -2.31 -16.48
CA SER A 10 -13.14 -3.70 -16.57
C SER A 10 -12.38 -4.09 -15.29
N ILE A 11 -13.00 -4.96 -14.50
CA ILE A 11 -12.42 -5.52 -13.27
C ILE A 11 -11.49 -6.67 -13.65
N ILE A 12 -10.18 -6.43 -13.65
CA ILE A 12 -9.19 -7.51 -13.72
C ILE A 12 -8.82 -7.91 -12.29
N PHE A 13 -9.41 -9.01 -11.81
CA PHE A 13 -9.03 -9.68 -10.57
C PHE A 13 -7.71 -10.42 -10.76
N ILE A 14 -6.64 -9.95 -10.13
CA ILE A 14 -5.38 -10.68 -10.07
C ILE A 14 -5.25 -11.33 -8.68
N SER A 15 -5.29 -12.66 -8.66
CA SER A 15 -5.06 -13.52 -7.48
C SER A 15 -3.58 -13.52 -7.08
N PHE A 16 -3.24 -13.13 -5.84
CA PHE A 16 -1.94 -13.44 -5.23
C PHE A 16 -2.09 -13.98 -3.81
N PHE A 17 -1.54 -15.17 -3.57
CA PHE A 17 -1.34 -15.74 -2.24
C PHE A 17 0.14 -16.11 -2.02
N CYS A 18 0.56 -15.92 -0.77
CA CYS A 18 1.87 -16.06 -0.14
C CYS A 18 2.94 -16.96 -0.77
N VAL A 19 4.11 -16.37 -1.08
CA VAL A 19 5.44 -16.86 -0.63
C VAL A 19 6.34 -15.64 -0.37
N SER A 20 6.74 -15.46 0.90
CA SER A 20 7.93 -14.69 1.27
C SER A 20 9.14 -15.28 0.53
N CYS A 21 9.83 -14.44 -0.26
CA CYS A 21 10.76 -14.80 -1.35
C CYS A 21 10.07 -15.14 -2.68
N LEU A 22 9.47 -14.13 -3.32
CA LEU A 22 9.36 -13.92 -4.79
C LEU A 22 8.28 -12.85 -5.05
N VAL A 23 8.52 -11.59 -4.67
CA VAL A 23 7.79 -10.46 -5.28
C VAL A 23 8.45 -10.19 -6.62
N SER A 24 8.16 -11.09 -7.57
CA SER A 24 8.50 -11.02 -8.99
C SER A 24 7.56 -11.95 -9.73
N ARG A 25 6.29 -11.56 -9.81
CA ARG A 25 5.30 -11.95 -10.83
C ARG A 25 3.96 -11.48 -10.31
N VAL A 26 3.40 -10.54 -11.05
CA VAL A 26 2.27 -9.68 -10.69
C VAL A 26 2.37 -8.37 -11.49
N PHE A 27 3.00 -8.47 -12.66
CA PHE A 27 2.85 -7.54 -13.77
C PHE A 27 2.47 -8.44 -14.95
N GLY A 28 1.57 -7.98 -15.81
CA GLY A 28 1.19 -8.71 -17.03
C GLY A 28 2.43 -9.23 -17.75
N SER A 29 2.30 -10.38 -18.42
CA SER A 29 3.35 -11.01 -19.24
C SER A 29 4.34 -9.97 -19.75
N SER A 30 5.53 -9.91 -19.16
CA SER A 30 6.55 -8.98 -19.60
C SER A 30 6.97 -9.44 -20.99
N LEU A 31 6.44 -8.78 -22.02
CA LEU A 31 7.08 -8.77 -23.33
C LEU A 31 8.54 -8.43 -23.05
N GLN A 32 9.44 -9.39 -23.28
CA GLN A 32 10.86 -9.17 -23.11
C GLN A 32 11.29 -8.30 -24.29
N MET A 33 11.26 -6.99 -24.07
CA MET A 33 11.54 -6.00 -25.09
C MET A 33 13.03 -5.64 -25.09
N ASN A 34 13.63 -5.66 -26.27
CA ASN A 34 14.95 -5.10 -26.49
C ASN A 34 14.84 -3.56 -26.50
N ASN A 35 15.86 -2.88 -25.98
CA ASN A 35 15.94 -1.42 -26.00
C ASN A 35 16.09 -0.95 -27.46
N PRO A 36 15.09 -0.27 -28.06
CA PRO A 36 15.17 0.16 -29.44
C PRO A 36 16.19 1.28 -29.61
N ASP A 37 16.96 1.22 -30.70
CA ASP A 37 17.77 2.35 -31.16
C ASP A 37 17.00 3.09 -32.26
N PHE A 38 16.31 4.16 -31.88
CA PHE A 38 15.51 4.97 -32.80
C PHE A 38 16.37 5.69 -33.83
N THR A 39 17.64 5.99 -33.52
CA THR A 39 18.57 6.60 -34.49
C THR A 39 19.00 5.62 -35.58
N LYS A 40 18.73 4.32 -35.40
CA LYS A 40 18.99 3.25 -36.38
C LYS A 40 17.70 2.60 -36.90
N GLY A 41 16.59 3.33 -36.89
CA GLY A 41 15.31 2.88 -37.43
C GLY A 41 14.51 1.95 -36.50
N GLY A 42 14.90 1.83 -35.22
CA GLY A 42 14.05 1.22 -34.21
C GLY A 42 12.72 1.95 -34.07
N SER A 43 11.67 1.24 -33.67
CA SER A 43 10.33 1.79 -33.48
C SER A 43 9.84 1.57 -32.05
N ILE A 44 8.86 2.38 -31.61
CA ILE A 44 8.23 2.19 -30.31
C ILE A 44 7.53 0.83 -30.36
N PRO A 45 7.84 -0.10 -29.45
CA PRO A 45 7.30 -1.46 -29.57
C PRO A 45 5.78 -1.51 -29.43
N GLU A 46 5.18 -2.43 -30.17
CA GLU A 46 3.72 -2.55 -30.23
C GLU A 46 3.13 -2.76 -28.82
N GLY A 47 2.09 -1.98 -28.50
CA GLY A 47 1.44 -2.01 -27.19
C GLY A 47 2.10 -1.14 -26.12
N ALA A 48 3.28 -0.56 -26.35
CA ALA A 48 3.89 0.40 -25.42
C ALA A 48 3.24 1.78 -25.56
N LYS A 49 2.18 2.02 -24.79
CA LYS A 49 1.29 3.19 -24.91
C LYS A 49 1.65 4.36 -23.99
N HIS A 50 2.48 4.13 -22.99
CA HIS A 50 2.79 5.14 -21.98
C HIS A 50 3.94 6.04 -22.41
N ASP A 51 3.68 7.34 -22.51
CA ASP A 51 4.66 8.40 -22.79
C ASP A 51 4.65 9.46 -21.68
N TRP A 52 5.70 10.27 -21.59
CA TRP A 52 5.88 11.27 -20.53
C TRP A 52 5.76 12.68 -21.06
N ASN A 53 5.29 13.59 -20.19
CA ASN A 53 5.43 15.02 -20.46
C ASN A 53 6.91 15.41 -20.41
N LEU A 54 7.37 16.22 -21.35
CA LEU A 54 8.76 16.69 -21.39
C LEU A 54 8.86 18.13 -20.86
N GLY A 55 8.23 18.37 -19.71
CA GLY A 55 8.17 19.66 -19.04
C GLY A 55 7.43 20.75 -19.80
N ALA A 56 7.92 21.98 -19.63
CA ALA A 56 7.35 23.19 -20.22
C ALA A 56 7.58 23.33 -21.73
N THR A 57 8.03 22.26 -22.41
CA THR A 57 8.25 22.26 -23.86
C THR A 57 6.96 22.18 -24.66
N GLY A 58 5.93 21.53 -24.11
CA GLY A 58 4.72 21.14 -24.86
C GLY A 58 4.91 19.91 -25.75
N ALA A 59 6.04 19.22 -25.63
CA ALA A 59 6.26 17.91 -26.24
C ALA A 59 5.98 16.77 -25.24
N ARG A 60 5.58 15.62 -25.78
CA ARG A 60 5.56 14.33 -25.09
C ARG A 60 6.53 13.38 -25.76
N GLY A 61 7.07 12.44 -24.99
CA GLY A 61 8.01 11.47 -25.50
C GLY A 61 7.96 10.12 -24.80
N TRP A 62 8.21 9.08 -25.59
CA TRP A 62 8.36 7.72 -25.12
C TRP A 62 9.82 7.41 -24.82
N MET A 63 10.06 6.64 -23.78
CA MET A 63 11.39 6.20 -23.34
C MET A 63 11.36 4.72 -23.00
N PHE A 64 12.45 4.02 -23.28
CA PHE A 64 12.57 2.62 -22.91
C PHE A 64 12.51 2.44 -21.40
N SER A 65 11.70 1.49 -20.95
CA SER A 65 11.64 1.13 -19.54
C SER A 65 11.67 -0.38 -19.36
N LYS A 66 12.34 -0.82 -18.29
CA LYS A 66 12.51 -2.22 -17.95
C LYS A 66 12.37 -2.40 -16.46
N LYS A 67 11.43 -3.26 -16.06
CA LYS A 67 11.04 -3.46 -14.66
C LYS A 67 10.87 -2.13 -13.91
N LEU A 68 10.00 -1.23 -14.38
CA LEU A 68 9.64 0.00 -13.65
C LEU A 68 10.81 0.98 -13.43
N VAL A 69 11.84 0.99 -14.29
CA VAL A 69 12.92 1.99 -14.33
C VAL A 69 13.35 2.28 -15.77
N THR A 70 13.93 3.45 -16.01
CA THR A 70 14.47 3.93 -17.30
C THR A 70 16.00 3.99 -17.31
N THR A 71 16.67 3.27 -16.41
CA THR A 71 18.14 3.30 -16.24
C THR A 71 18.92 2.93 -17.51
N GLU A 72 18.33 2.10 -18.39
CA GLU A 72 18.92 1.70 -19.68
C GLU A 72 18.53 2.62 -20.85
N ALA A 73 17.59 3.56 -20.66
CA ALA A 73 17.15 4.47 -21.73
C ALA A 73 18.20 5.53 -22.04
N ARG A 74 18.43 5.82 -23.33
CA ARG A 74 19.35 6.88 -23.79
C ARG A 74 18.77 7.74 -24.90
N GLN A 75 17.49 7.53 -25.21
CA GLN A 75 16.79 8.20 -26.29
C GLN A 75 15.34 8.45 -25.86
N ILE A 76 14.79 9.58 -26.27
CA ILE A 76 13.38 9.93 -26.10
C ILE A 76 12.78 10.08 -27.50
N ALA A 77 11.83 9.22 -27.86
CA ALA A 77 11.10 9.35 -29.12
C ALA A 77 9.91 10.28 -28.94
N ILE A 78 9.86 11.40 -29.67
CA ILE A 78 8.78 12.39 -29.57
C ILE A 78 7.49 11.78 -30.13
N THR A 79 6.47 11.70 -29.28
CA THR A 79 5.15 11.12 -29.61
C THR A 79 4.15 12.19 -29.99
N LYS A 80 4.29 13.41 -29.45
CA LYS A 80 3.37 14.52 -29.68
C LYS A 80 4.03 15.86 -29.42
N VAL A 81 3.65 16.88 -30.20
CA VAL A 81 3.97 18.28 -29.95
C VAL A 81 2.68 19.10 -29.99
N GLU A 82 2.48 19.96 -29.00
CA GLU A 82 1.29 20.80 -28.92
C GLU A 82 1.47 22.10 -29.72
N LYS A 83 0.45 22.48 -30.50
CA LYS A 83 0.43 23.74 -31.24
C LYS A 83 0.49 24.94 -30.28
N GLY A 84 1.28 25.95 -30.62
CA GLY A 84 1.52 27.16 -29.85
C GLY A 84 2.44 26.97 -28.63
N SER A 85 2.97 25.77 -28.42
CA SER A 85 3.94 25.50 -27.34
C SER A 85 5.37 25.89 -27.74
N PRO A 86 6.31 25.98 -26.78
CA PRO A 86 7.72 26.24 -27.10
C PRO A 86 8.37 25.27 -28.09
N ALA A 87 7.89 24.02 -28.14
CA ALA A 87 8.35 23.00 -29.08
C ALA A 87 7.68 23.08 -30.46
N ASP A 88 6.60 23.85 -30.61
CA ASP A 88 5.88 23.98 -31.87
C ASP A 88 6.82 24.53 -32.96
N SER A 89 6.70 23.99 -34.17
CA SER A 89 7.56 24.28 -35.33
C SER A 89 9.06 23.96 -35.18
N ILE A 90 9.55 23.57 -33.99
CA ILE A 90 10.95 23.16 -33.77
C ILE A 90 11.06 21.63 -33.72
N LEU A 91 10.19 21.00 -32.93
CA LEU A 91 10.08 19.55 -32.82
C LEU A 91 8.83 19.04 -33.54
N VAL A 92 8.89 17.80 -34.02
CA VAL A 92 7.75 17.08 -34.58
C VAL A 92 7.70 15.65 -34.03
N ALA A 93 6.52 15.02 -34.12
CA ALA A 93 6.40 13.60 -33.78
C ALA A 93 7.34 12.76 -34.67
N GLY A 94 8.07 11.83 -34.07
CA GLY A 94 9.13 11.05 -34.73
C GLY A 94 10.55 11.57 -34.51
N ASP A 95 10.73 12.82 -34.04
CA ASP A 95 12.04 13.30 -33.62
C ASP A 95 12.58 12.49 -32.45
N ILE A 96 13.90 12.28 -32.42
CA ILE A 96 14.56 11.58 -31.32
C ILE A 96 15.42 12.58 -30.54
N ILE A 97 15.15 12.74 -29.25
CA ILE A 97 16.06 13.46 -28.36
C ILE A 97 17.07 12.46 -27.83
N ILE A 98 18.35 12.73 -28.05
CA ILE A 98 19.46 11.87 -27.59
C ILE A 98 20.28 12.51 -26.46
N GLY A 99 19.98 13.76 -26.12
CA GLY A 99 20.74 14.50 -25.11
C GLY A 99 20.27 15.94 -24.92
N VAL A 100 20.93 16.65 -24.02
CA VAL A 100 20.68 18.05 -23.66
C VAL A 100 22.01 18.80 -23.56
N ASP A 101 21.99 20.11 -23.80
CA ASP A 101 23.19 20.98 -23.72
C ASP A 101 24.40 20.42 -24.50
N GLY A 102 24.15 19.89 -25.71
CA GLY A 102 25.19 19.34 -26.59
C GLY A 102 25.76 17.99 -26.15
N THR A 103 25.28 17.40 -25.05
CA THR A 103 25.80 16.15 -24.49
C THR A 103 24.75 15.05 -24.60
N PRO A 104 25.11 13.83 -25.08
CA PRO A 104 24.20 12.69 -25.04
C PRO A 104 23.78 12.34 -23.61
N PHE A 105 22.58 11.79 -23.45
CA PHE A 105 22.15 11.29 -22.14
C PHE A 105 23.14 10.26 -21.60
N SER A 106 23.51 10.40 -20.34
CA SER A 106 24.45 9.50 -19.65
C SER A 106 23.75 8.51 -18.72
N TYR A 107 22.56 8.90 -18.24
CA TYR A 107 21.71 8.21 -17.28
C TYR A 107 20.23 8.29 -17.73
N ASP A 108 19.28 8.15 -16.79
CA ASP A 108 17.83 8.34 -16.98
C ASP A 108 17.51 9.67 -17.68
N PRO A 109 17.02 9.65 -18.94
CA PRO A 109 16.73 10.85 -19.71
C PRO A 109 15.73 11.78 -19.04
N ARG A 110 14.83 11.26 -18.20
CA ARG A 110 13.83 12.05 -17.46
C ARG A 110 14.49 12.99 -16.46
N THR A 111 15.45 12.46 -15.72
CA THR A 111 16.22 13.20 -14.72
C THR A 111 17.07 14.28 -15.39
N GLU A 112 17.77 13.93 -16.46
CA GLU A 112 18.62 14.89 -17.19
C GLU A 112 17.78 15.98 -17.88
N MET A 113 16.67 15.61 -18.52
CA MET A 113 15.73 16.56 -19.11
C MET A 113 15.11 17.49 -18.06
N GLY A 114 14.67 16.96 -16.91
CA GLY A 114 14.15 17.76 -15.80
C GLY A 114 15.17 18.75 -15.23
N LYS A 115 16.44 18.34 -15.10
CA LYS A 115 17.53 19.23 -14.69
C LYS A 115 17.83 20.32 -15.74
N ALA A 116 17.81 19.97 -17.02
CA ALA A 116 17.98 20.93 -18.11
C ALA A 116 16.84 21.97 -18.14
N LEU A 117 15.60 21.53 -17.93
CA LEU A 117 14.44 22.42 -17.74
C LEU A 117 14.64 23.38 -16.57
N THR A 118 15.05 22.86 -15.40
CA THR A 118 15.34 23.69 -14.22
C THR A 118 16.39 24.76 -14.52
N LYS A 119 17.46 24.38 -15.23
CA LYS A 119 18.54 25.28 -15.63
C LYS A 119 18.07 26.32 -16.63
N ALA A 120 17.35 25.93 -17.68
CA ALA A 120 16.86 26.82 -18.72
C ALA A 120 15.96 27.94 -18.16
N GLU A 121 15.04 27.60 -17.25
CA GLU A 121 14.11 28.57 -16.65
C GLU A 121 14.75 29.52 -15.62
N SER A 122 16.03 29.33 -15.30
CA SER A 122 16.78 30.22 -14.39
C SER A 122 17.25 31.50 -15.10
N GLU A 123 17.61 32.53 -14.34
CA GLU A 123 18.16 33.78 -14.89
C GLU A 123 19.42 33.52 -15.76
N PRO A 124 20.42 32.71 -15.32
CA PRO A 124 21.56 32.35 -16.18
C PRO A 124 21.15 31.53 -17.41
N GLY A 125 20.10 30.72 -17.32
CA GLY A 125 19.59 29.91 -18.42
C GLY A 125 18.89 30.73 -19.51
N ARG A 126 18.40 31.94 -19.18
CA ARG A 126 17.73 32.88 -20.12
C ARG A 126 16.60 32.24 -20.93
N GLY A 127 15.95 31.22 -20.37
CA GLY A 127 14.90 30.45 -21.04
C GLY A 127 15.39 29.50 -22.14
N ALA A 128 16.68 29.39 -22.40
CA ALA A 128 17.21 28.57 -23.49
C ALA A 128 17.37 27.10 -23.05
N LEU A 129 16.46 26.23 -23.50
CA LEU A 129 16.61 24.78 -23.35
C LEU A 129 17.23 24.19 -24.63
N ASN A 130 18.50 23.77 -24.55
CA ASN A 130 19.19 23.18 -25.69
C ASN A 130 19.02 21.65 -25.70
N ILE A 131 18.53 21.13 -26.82
CA ILE A 131 18.21 19.72 -27.02
C ILE A 131 19.08 19.19 -28.16
N VAL A 132 19.68 18.02 -27.96
CA VAL A 132 20.36 17.27 -29.01
C VAL A 132 19.31 16.43 -29.73
N ARG A 133 18.86 16.91 -30.89
CA ARG A 133 17.82 16.27 -31.71
C ARG A 133 18.46 15.44 -32.81
N HIS A 134 17.89 14.29 -33.08
CA HIS A 134 18.15 13.48 -34.26
C HIS A 134 16.88 13.37 -35.11
N ARG A 135 16.99 13.73 -36.40
CA ARG A 135 15.92 13.67 -37.41
C ARG A 135 16.52 13.23 -38.74
N GLU A 136 15.93 12.19 -39.35
CA GLU A 136 16.29 11.73 -40.71
C GLU A 136 17.80 11.51 -40.90
N GLY A 137 18.47 10.89 -39.92
CA GLY A 137 19.91 10.60 -39.99
C GLY A 137 20.83 11.77 -39.61
N LYS A 138 20.29 12.98 -39.41
CA LYS A 138 21.04 14.16 -38.97
C LYS A 138 20.86 14.41 -37.48
N THR A 139 21.97 14.68 -36.80
CA THR A 139 21.97 15.14 -35.41
C THR A 139 22.34 16.62 -35.35
N ASP A 140 21.52 17.42 -34.68
CA ASP A 140 21.74 18.85 -34.50
C ASP A 140 21.26 19.35 -33.13
N ASN A 141 21.79 20.49 -32.69
CA ASN A 141 21.35 21.15 -31.46
C ASN A 141 20.24 22.15 -31.79
N VAL A 142 19.09 22.00 -31.14
CA VAL A 142 17.96 22.92 -31.25
C VAL A 142 17.68 23.57 -29.90
N THR A 143 17.29 24.84 -29.91
CA THR A 143 16.98 25.59 -28.69
C THR A 143 15.50 25.88 -28.61
N LEU A 144 14.85 25.45 -27.52
CA LEU A 144 13.49 25.82 -27.18
C LEU A 144 13.50 27.01 -26.23
N GLN A 145 12.67 28.01 -26.49
CA GLN A 145 12.57 29.19 -25.64
C GLN A 145 11.46 29.02 -24.60
N LEU A 146 11.86 28.91 -23.34
CA LEU A 146 10.99 28.72 -22.18
C LEU A 146 10.81 30.03 -21.39
N PRO A 147 9.73 30.16 -20.60
CA PRO A 147 9.58 31.28 -19.68
C PRO A 147 10.64 31.24 -18.58
N ILE A 148 11.18 32.41 -18.22
CA ILE A 148 12.13 32.53 -17.10
C ILE A 148 11.33 32.59 -15.79
N LEU A 149 11.43 31.53 -14.98
CA LEU A 149 10.74 31.42 -13.70
C LEU A 149 11.69 31.68 -12.52
N GLY A 150 13.01 31.64 -12.72
CA GLY A 150 14.03 31.78 -11.69
C GLY A 150 14.62 30.44 -11.26
N ALA A 151 15.33 30.41 -10.14
CA ALA A 151 15.94 29.20 -9.58
C ALA A 151 15.18 28.70 -8.34
N TYR A 152 15.23 27.39 -8.10
CA TYR A 152 14.79 26.82 -6.82
C TYR A 152 15.74 27.26 -5.70
N SER A 153 15.19 27.68 -4.55
CA SER A 153 16.00 27.99 -3.37
C SER A 153 16.43 26.70 -2.68
N SER A 154 17.41 26.80 -1.77
CA SER A 154 17.83 25.68 -0.92
C SER A 154 16.75 25.16 0.03
N THR A 155 15.62 25.88 0.15
CA THR A 155 14.49 25.55 1.05
C THR A 155 13.18 25.38 0.29
N ALA A 156 13.22 25.22 -1.04
CA ALA A 156 12.03 25.10 -1.87
C ALA A 156 11.05 24.03 -1.32
N PRO A 157 9.73 24.29 -1.26
CA PRO A 157 9.04 25.45 -1.84
C PRO A 157 9.09 26.73 -0.97
N TYR A 158 9.69 26.68 0.22
CA TYR A 158 9.79 27.85 1.11
C TYR A 158 10.81 28.86 0.60
N ASN A 159 10.53 30.15 0.83
CA ASN A 159 11.42 31.26 0.47
C ASN A 159 11.96 31.17 -0.97
N CYS A 160 11.12 30.73 -1.90
CA CYS A 160 11.51 30.41 -3.27
C CYS A 160 10.65 31.18 -4.28
N LEU A 161 11.24 32.15 -4.98
CA LEU A 161 10.54 32.95 -5.99
C LEU A 161 10.03 32.08 -7.16
N LYS A 162 10.81 31.09 -7.61
CA LYS A 162 10.37 30.16 -8.66
C LYS A 162 9.11 29.41 -8.22
N SER A 163 9.10 28.86 -7.00
CA SER A 163 7.95 28.13 -6.43
C SER A 163 6.71 29.01 -6.33
N LYS A 164 6.87 30.28 -5.90
CA LYS A 164 5.79 31.26 -5.86
C LYS A 164 5.20 31.53 -7.25
N ARG A 165 6.04 31.81 -8.25
CA ARG A 165 5.60 32.05 -9.64
C ARG A 165 4.87 30.83 -10.23
N ILE A 166 5.39 29.63 -9.99
CA ILE A 166 4.74 28.37 -10.42
C ILE A 166 3.34 28.24 -9.79
N LEU A 167 3.22 28.51 -8.49
CA LEU A 167 1.95 28.44 -7.79
C LEU A 167 0.93 29.45 -8.36
N GLU A 168 1.35 30.69 -8.59
CA GLU A 168 0.49 31.77 -9.09
C GLU A 168 -0.04 31.45 -10.50
N LEU A 169 0.86 31.12 -11.43
CA LEU A 169 0.51 30.77 -12.81
C LEU A 169 -0.34 29.50 -12.88
N GLY A 170 0.04 28.48 -12.11
CA GLY A 170 -0.68 27.21 -12.10
C GLY A 170 -2.07 27.31 -11.46
N CYS A 171 -2.24 28.12 -10.40
CA CYS A 171 -3.56 28.40 -9.84
C CYS A 171 -4.45 29.18 -10.82
N GLN A 172 -3.88 30.13 -11.55
CA GLN A 172 -4.63 30.89 -12.57
C GLN A 172 -5.12 29.98 -13.69
N GLU A 173 -4.24 29.15 -14.27
CA GLU A 173 -4.65 28.17 -15.29
C GLU A 173 -5.65 27.15 -14.74
N LEU A 174 -5.46 26.68 -13.50
CA LEU A 174 -6.41 25.76 -12.87
C LEU A 174 -7.79 26.40 -12.72
N ALA A 175 -7.88 27.64 -12.23
CA ALA A 175 -9.14 28.38 -12.10
C ALA A 175 -9.84 28.51 -13.46
N ASN A 176 -9.11 28.95 -14.50
CA ASN A 176 -9.63 29.07 -15.87
C ASN A 176 -10.19 27.74 -16.40
N ARG A 177 -9.54 26.61 -16.08
CA ARG A 177 -10.03 25.28 -16.48
C ARG A 177 -11.27 24.84 -15.69
N MET A 178 -11.33 25.14 -14.40
CA MET A 178 -12.44 24.77 -13.51
C MET A 178 -13.75 25.50 -13.84
N GLU A 179 -13.67 26.68 -14.44
CA GLU A 179 -14.84 27.43 -14.89
C GLU A 179 -15.49 26.87 -16.16
N LYS A 180 -14.74 26.12 -16.98
CA LYS A 180 -15.25 25.57 -18.25
C LYS A 180 -16.39 24.58 -17.97
N PRO A 181 -17.49 24.61 -18.76
CA PRO A 181 -18.61 23.67 -18.60
C PRO A 181 -18.20 22.19 -18.73
N SER A 182 -17.13 21.91 -19.47
CA SER A 182 -16.54 20.57 -19.64
C SER A 182 -15.74 20.08 -18.43
N TYR A 183 -15.58 20.90 -17.39
CA TYR A 183 -14.87 20.52 -16.18
C TYR A 183 -15.67 19.49 -15.36
N GLN A 184 -15.42 18.22 -15.65
CA GLN A 184 -15.88 17.09 -14.85
C GLN A 184 -14.71 16.15 -14.67
N GLN A 185 -14.26 16.05 -13.42
CA GLN A 185 -13.07 15.28 -13.05
C GLN A 185 -13.44 14.18 -12.06
N ASN A 186 -12.51 13.24 -11.87
CA ASN A 186 -12.59 12.27 -10.80
C ASN A 186 -12.79 12.99 -9.44
N PRO A 187 -13.63 12.48 -8.52
CA PRO A 187 -13.88 13.12 -7.23
C PRO A 187 -12.62 13.46 -6.43
N ILE A 188 -11.56 12.66 -6.55
CA ILE A 188 -10.26 12.89 -5.91
C ILE A 188 -9.58 14.13 -6.51
N THR A 189 -9.33 14.15 -7.82
CA THR A 189 -8.63 15.27 -8.47
C THR A 189 -9.46 16.55 -8.42
N ARG A 190 -10.79 16.45 -8.51
CA ARG A 190 -11.71 17.57 -8.31
C ARG A 190 -11.57 18.21 -6.93
N SER A 191 -11.53 17.41 -5.88
CA SER A 191 -11.34 17.89 -4.51
C SER A 191 -9.95 18.49 -4.28
N LEU A 192 -8.90 17.84 -4.80
CA LEU A 192 -7.52 18.34 -4.72
C LEU A 192 -7.32 19.66 -5.47
N ASN A 193 -7.94 19.82 -6.63
CA ASN A 193 -7.93 21.05 -7.41
C ASN A 193 -8.59 22.20 -6.64
N ALA A 194 -9.76 21.96 -6.05
CA ALA A 194 -10.44 22.96 -5.23
C ALA A 194 -9.65 23.30 -3.95
N LEU A 195 -9.03 22.30 -3.31
CA LEU A 195 -8.10 22.49 -2.19
C LEU A 195 -6.89 23.34 -2.57
N ALA A 196 -6.32 23.17 -3.77
CA ALA A 196 -5.19 23.98 -4.23
C ALA A 196 -5.57 25.46 -4.40
N LEU A 197 -6.72 25.75 -5.02
CA LEU A 197 -7.22 27.13 -5.14
C LEU A 197 -7.53 27.72 -3.77
N LEU A 198 -8.12 26.96 -2.84
CA LEU A 198 -8.35 27.40 -1.46
C LEU A 198 -7.04 27.68 -0.72
N ALA A 199 -6.04 26.81 -0.88
CA ALA A 199 -4.72 26.92 -0.26
C ALA A 199 -3.91 28.12 -0.78
N SER A 200 -4.16 28.57 -2.02
CA SER A 200 -3.54 29.78 -2.57
C SER A 200 -3.88 31.04 -1.75
N GLY A 201 -5.04 31.04 -1.08
CA GLY A 201 -5.54 32.20 -0.35
C GLY A 201 -5.99 33.37 -1.24
N ASN A 202 -6.00 33.23 -2.57
CA ASN A 202 -6.53 34.25 -3.46
C ASN A 202 -8.06 34.26 -3.39
N LYS A 203 -8.63 35.41 -2.99
CA LYS A 203 -10.07 35.61 -2.84
C LYS A 203 -10.84 35.57 -4.17
N GLU A 204 -10.18 35.83 -5.30
CA GLU A 204 -10.81 35.82 -6.63
C GLU A 204 -11.37 34.43 -6.98
N TYR A 205 -10.69 33.37 -6.51
CA TYR A 205 -11.12 31.99 -6.78
C TYR A 205 -12.28 31.51 -5.91
N ILE A 206 -12.75 32.32 -4.95
CA ILE A 206 -13.70 31.84 -3.93
C ILE A 206 -15.03 31.38 -4.51
N GLN A 207 -15.51 31.99 -5.60
CA GLN A 207 -16.77 31.58 -6.24
C GLN A 207 -16.63 30.22 -6.92
N ILE A 208 -15.48 29.96 -7.55
CA ILE A 208 -15.14 28.66 -8.14
C ILE A 208 -15.12 27.61 -7.03
N VAL A 209 -14.37 27.87 -5.95
CA VAL A 209 -14.25 26.94 -4.82
C VAL A 209 -15.61 26.68 -4.16
N ARG A 210 -16.46 27.70 -4.01
CA ARG A 210 -17.82 27.56 -3.46
C ARG A 210 -18.71 26.66 -4.32
N LYS A 211 -18.63 26.77 -5.65
CA LYS A 211 -19.34 25.87 -6.58
C LYS A 211 -18.91 24.42 -6.35
N GLU A 212 -17.62 24.18 -6.20
CA GLU A 212 -17.09 22.84 -5.91
C GLU A 212 -17.51 22.35 -4.52
N ALA A 213 -17.53 23.21 -3.51
CA ALA A 213 -17.95 22.84 -2.16
C ALA A 213 -19.44 22.43 -2.10
N ARG A 214 -20.30 23.09 -2.89
CA ARG A 214 -21.72 22.71 -3.05
C ARG A 214 -21.87 21.34 -3.73
N TRP A 215 -21.03 21.02 -4.70
CA TRP A 215 -20.98 19.67 -5.26
C TRP A 215 -20.54 18.65 -4.21
N ALA A 216 -19.46 18.96 -3.49
CA ALA A 216 -18.89 18.08 -2.47
C ALA A 216 -19.90 17.78 -1.35
N SER A 217 -20.66 18.78 -0.88
CA SER A 217 -21.67 18.60 0.17
C SER A 217 -22.81 17.67 -0.24
N ALA A 218 -23.14 17.63 -1.53
CA ALA A 218 -24.18 16.77 -2.10
C ALA A 218 -23.65 15.43 -2.61
N TYR A 219 -22.32 15.20 -2.60
CA TYR A 219 -21.70 14.00 -3.16
C TYR A 219 -22.20 12.71 -2.49
N SER A 220 -22.23 11.62 -3.25
CA SER A 220 -22.44 10.25 -2.78
C SER A 220 -21.81 9.27 -3.76
N ALA A 221 -21.57 8.03 -3.33
CA ALA A 221 -21.08 6.96 -4.19
C ALA A 221 -21.61 5.59 -3.74
N ASP A 222 -21.93 4.73 -4.71
CA ASP A 222 -22.44 3.38 -4.44
C ASP A 222 -21.33 2.32 -4.38
N SER A 223 -20.11 2.67 -4.80
CA SER A 223 -18.92 1.83 -4.72
C SER A 223 -17.67 2.69 -4.63
N PHE A 224 -16.59 2.14 -4.08
CA PHE A 224 -15.32 2.85 -3.87
C PHE A 224 -15.47 4.08 -2.94
N GLN A 225 -16.49 4.10 -2.08
CA GLN A 225 -16.79 5.22 -1.18
C GLN A 225 -15.55 5.68 -0.42
N THR A 226 -14.81 4.74 0.17
CA THR A 226 -13.61 5.01 0.97
C THR A 226 -12.53 5.75 0.19
N TRP A 227 -12.41 5.54 -1.13
CA TRP A 227 -11.44 6.25 -1.96
C TRP A 227 -11.84 7.69 -2.24
N TYR A 228 -13.15 7.96 -2.38
CA TYR A 228 -13.65 9.29 -2.73
C TYR A 228 -13.92 10.15 -1.49
N TYR A 229 -14.56 9.58 -0.47
CA TYR A 229 -15.05 10.32 0.70
C TYR A 229 -13.91 10.99 1.45
N GLY A 230 -12.74 10.35 1.57
CA GLY A 230 -11.59 10.94 2.25
C GLY A 230 -11.20 12.32 1.67
N TYR A 231 -11.15 12.44 0.35
CA TYR A 231 -10.82 13.71 -0.31
C TYR A 231 -11.97 14.71 -0.33
N VAL A 232 -13.21 14.23 -0.51
CA VAL A 232 -14.42 15.08 -0.52
C VAL A 232 -14.66 15.70 0.85
N ILE A 233 -14.62 14.91 1.91
CA ILE A 233 -14.78 15.35 3.30
C ILE A 233 -13.65 16.32 3.67
N MET A 234 -12.41 16.00 3.32
CA MET A 234 -11.23 16.86 3.56
C MET A 234 -11.41 18.24 2.92
N PHE A 235 -11.80 18.29 1.64
CA PHE A 235 -12.06 19.54 0.96
C PHE A 235 -13.20 20.34 1.62
N LEU A 236 -14.32 19.68 1.91
CA LEU A 236 -15.48 20.35 2.49
C LEU A 236 -15.20 20.90 3.89
N ALA A 237 -14.48 20.14 4.72
CA ALA A 237 -14.07 20.59 6.06
C ALA A 237 -13.15 21.83 5.99
N GLU A 238 -12.13 21.80 5.14
CA GLU A 238 -11.22 22.93 4.93
C GLU A 238 -11.95 24.17 4.40
N TYR A 239 -12.84 24.00 3.42
CA TYR A 239 -13.67 25.09 2.90
C TYR A 239 -14.51 25.74 4.01
N ILE A 240 -15.23 24.94 4.81
CA ILE A 240 -16.06 25.46 5.91
C ILE A 240 -15.20 26.20 6.95
N MET A 241 -14.03 25.64 7.31
CA MET A 241 -13.12 26.26 8.28
C MET A 241 -12.49 27.56 7.77
N VAL A 242 -12.22 27.68 6.48
CA VAL A 242 -11.64 28.90 5.88
C VAL A 242 -12.68 29.98 5.65
N THR A 243 -13.88 29.60 5.19
CA THR A 243 -14.90 30.56 4.74
C THR A 243 -15.95 30.90 5.78
N GLY A 244 -16.14 30.05 6.78
CA GLY A 244 -17.23 30.17 7.74
C GLY A 244 -18.61 29.79 7.17
N ASP A 245 -18.69 29.24 5.94
CA ASP A 245 -19.95 28.89 5.28
C ASP A 245 -20.63 27.68 5.94
N LYS A 246 -21.40 27.94 6.99
CA LYS A 246 -22.12 26.91 7.76
C LYS A 246 -23.28 26.27 6.99
N SER A 247 -23.69 26.83 5.85
CA SER A 247 -24.79 26.26 5.04
C SER A 247 -24.47 24.86 4.52
N LEU A 248 -23.18 24.51 4.39
CA LEU A 248 -22.72 23.20 3.91
C LEU A 248 -22.42 22.19 5.03
N MET A 249 -22.56 22.59 6.30
CA MET A 249 -22.33 21.72 7.45
C MET A 249 -23.20 20.45 7.44
N PRO A 250 -24.50 20.48 7.03
CA PRO A 250 -25.30 19.26 6.93
C PRO A 250 -24.69 18.20 6.00
N GLY A 251 -24.12 18.63 4.87
CA GLY A 251 -23.45 17.72 3.93
C GLY A 251 -22.16 17.12 4.51
N LEU A 252 -21.37 17.93 5.20
CA LEU A 252 -20.17 17.46 5.90
C LEU A 252 -20.54 16.43 6.98
N LYS A 253 -21.52 16.74 7.83
CA LYS A 253 -21.99 15.84 8.88
C LYS A 253 -22.46 14.51 8.29
N ARG A 254 -23.30 14.53 7.25
CA ARG A 254 -23.78 13.31 6.57
C ARG A 254 -22.62 12.43 6.09
N LEU A 255 -21.69 12.99 5.32
CA LEU A 255 -20.57 12.23 4.77
C LEU A 255 -19.67 11.66 5.86
N SER A 256 -19.43 12.42 6.93
CA SER A 256 -18.64 11.96 8.09
C SER A 256 -19.31 10.82 8.86
N LEU A 257 -20.64 10.85 9.01
CA LEU A 257 -21.39 9.76 9.64
C LEU A 257 -21.38 8.50 8.77
N GLU A 258 -21.69 8.61 7.47
CA GLU A 258 -21.61 7.49 6.52
C GLU A 258 -20.21 6.85 6.51
N ALA A 259 -19.17 7.68 6.59
CA ALA A 259 -17.78 7.26 6.69
C ALA A 259 -17.48 6.50 7.99
N ALA A 260 -17.97 6.99 9.13
CA ALA A 260 -17.79 6.37 10.44
C ALA A 260 -18.55 5.04 10.55
N ASP A 261 -19.80 5.01 10.09
CA ASP A 261 -20.65 3.81 10.05
C ASP A 261 -20.10 2.77 9.06
N GLY A 262 -19.45 3.23 7.99
CA GLY A 262 -18.79 2.38 7.01
C GLY A 262 -17.46 1.77 7.47
N GLN A 263 -16.99 2.06 8.69
CA GLN A 263 -15.76 1.50 9.26
C GLN A 263 -15.99 0.04 9.73
N SER A 264 -14.99 -0.82 9.53
CA SER A 264 -15.03 -2.19 10.07
C SER A 264 -14.89 -2.23 11.59
N LEU A 265 -15.27 -3.37 12.17
CA LEU A 265 -15.13 -3.66 13.61
C LEU A 265 -13.70 -3.49 14.14
N VAL A 266 -12.69 -3.60 13.28
CA VAL A 266 -11.26 -3.48 13.66
C VAL A 266 -10.65 -2.10 13.37
N GLY A 267 -11.47 -1.09 13.07
CA GLY A 267 -11.00 0.29 12.88
C GLY A 267 -10.41 0.60 11.50
N SER A 268 -10.69 -0.25 10.50
CA SER A 268 -10.16 -0.10 9.14
C SER A 268 -11.27 -0.01 8.08
N TRP A 269 -10.93 0.39 6.86
CA TRP A 269 -11.85 0.44 5.72
C TRP A 269 -11.34 -0.39 4.55
N GLY A 270 -12.24 -0.85 3.68
CA GLY A 270 -11.91 -1.56 2.44
C GLY A 270 -11.99 -0.65 1.21
N HIS A 271 -12.17 -1.24 0.03
CA HIS A 271 -12.57 -0.46 -1.15
C HIS A 271 -13.96 0.15 -0.96
N ARG A 272 -14.87 -0.63 -0.37
CA ARG A 272 -16.22 -0.22 0.02
C ARG A 272 -16.29 -0.15 1.55
N PHE A 273 -17.36 0.45 2.03
CA PHE A 273 -17.73 0.36 3.44
C PHE A 273 -17.95 -1.07 3.89
N ALA A 274 -17.85 -1.27 5.21
CA ALA A 274 -18.06 -2.57 5.85
C ALA A 274 -19.43 -3.15 5.47
N GLN A 275 -19.49 -4.47 5.39
CA GLN A 275 -20.74 -5.19 5.16
C GLN A 275 -21.63 -5.12 6.40
N ALA A 276 -22.88 -5.60 6.31
CA ALA A 276 -23.83 -5.59 7.42
C ALA A 276 -23.33 -6.34 8.67
N ASP A 277 -22.42 -7.30 8.51
CA ASP A 277 -21.77 -8.03 9.61
C ASP A 277 -20.56 -7.29 10.21
N GLY A 278 -20.30 -6.06 9.77
CA GLY A 278 -19.17 -5.23 10.19
C GLY A 278 -17.81 -5.62 9.60
N ARG A 279 -17.76 -6.65 8.72
CA ARG A 279 -16.51 -7.15 8.12
C ARG A 279 -16.24 -6.49 6.77
N LEU A 280 -14.95 -6.33 6.46
CA LEU A 280 -14.54 -5.85 5.14
C LEU A 280 -14.68 -6.92 4.07
N GLY A 281 -15.29 -6.54 2.95
CA GLY A 281 -15.37 -7.35 1.74
C GLY A 281 -14.08 -7.31 0.88
N GLY A 282 -14.05 -8.10 -0.19
CA GLY A 282 -12.98 -8.08 -1.20
C GLY A 282 -11.58 -8.38 -0.63
N TYR A 283 -10.65 -7.45 -0.84
CA TYR A 283 -9.27 -7.54 -0.36
C TYR A 283 -9.14 -7.21 1.15
N GLY A 284 -10.22 -6.87 1.84
CA GLY A 284 -10.16 -6.46 3.25
C GLY A 284 -9.61 -5.04 3.38
N MET A 285 -8.79 -4.81 4.42
CA MET A 285 -8.26 -3.49 4.79
C MET A 285 -7.45 -2.81 3.67
N MET A 286 -7.86 -1.61 3.29
CA MET A 286 -7.22 -0.72 2.32
C MET A 286 -6.68 0.53 3.01
N ASN A 287 -5.42 0.51 3.42
CA ASN A 287 -4.88 1.58 4.26
C ASN A 287 -4.57 2.90 3.54
N SER A 288 -4.34 2.91 2.23
CA SER A 288 -4.21 4.18 1.48
C SER A 288 -5.51 5.01 1.55
N PRO A 289 -6.69 4.48 1.15
CA PRO A 289 -7.93 5.23 1.36
C PRO A 289 -8.30 5.31 2.85
N GLY A 290 -8.02 4.29 3.68
CA GLY A 290 -8.27 4.32 5.12
C GLY A 290 -7.56 5.46 5.87
N LEU A 291 -6.30 5.74 5.56
CA LEU A 291 -5.56 6.88 6.11
C LEU A 291 -6.20 8.22 5.70
N THR A 292 -6.59 8.37 4.43
CA THR A 292 -7.28 9.59 3.97
C THR A 292 -8.65 9.75 4.62
N MET A 293 -9.38 8.67 4.89
CA MET A 293 -10.62 8.69 5.66
C MET A 293 -10.35 9.22 7.07
N THR A 294 -9.37 8.69 7.78
CA THR A 294 -9.03 9.15 9.14
C THR A 294 -8.63 10.62 9.16
N ILE A 295 -7.77 11.07 8.23
CA ILE A 295 -7.43 12.50 8.09
C ILE A 295 -8.69 13.35 7.89
N SER A 296 -9.58 12.90 7.00
CA SER A 296 -10.80 13.64 6.68
C SER A 296 -11.77 13.74 7.87
N LEU A 297 -11.90 12.68 8.67
CA LEU A 297 -12.72 12.68 9.88
C LEU A 297 -12.12 13.58 10.96
N VAL A 298 -10.79 13.58 11.12
CA VAL A 298 -10.10 14.52 12.03
C VAL A 298 -10.35 15.98 11.61
N LEU A 299 -10.32 16.28 10.31
CA LEU A 299 -10.63 17.61 9.80
C LEU A 299 -12.11 17.97 9.94
N ALA A 300 -13.01 17.02 9.70
CA ALA A 300 -14.45 17.22 9.91
C ALA A 300 -14.77 17.51 11.38
N HIS A 301 -14.13 16.79 12.31
CA HIS A 301 -14.22 17.04 13.74
C HIS A 301 -13.74 18.46 14.07
N LYS A 302 -12.57 18.87 13.58
CA LYS A 302 -12.06 20.26 13.72
C LYS A 302 -12.99 21.31 13.10
N ALA A 303 -13.72 20.97 12.04
CA ALA A 303 -14.69 21.86 11.40
C ALA A 303 -16.02 21.99 12.17
N GLY A 304 -16.26 21.13 13.16
CA GLY A 304 -17.42 21.16 14.06
C GLY A 304 -18.33 19.93 14.02
N VAL A 305 -17.92 18.81 13.39
CA VAL A 305 -18.67 17.55 13.46
C VAL A 305 -18.29 16.78 14.73
N THR A 306 -19.04 17.01 15.81
CA THR A 306 -18.75 16.46 17.15
C THR A 306 -19.55 15.20 17.49
N ASP A 307 -19.99 14.44 16.49
CA ASP A 307 -20.78 13.23 16.73
C ASP A 307 -19.89 12.11 17.33
N PRO A 308 -20.31 11.42 18.40
CA PRO A 308 -19.51 10.38 19.04
C PRO A 308 -19.08 9.25 18.09
N SER A 309 -19.88 8.92 17.07
CA SER A 309 -19.52 7.90 16.08
C SER A 309 -18.25 8.25 15.30
N VAL A 310 -18.07 9.53 14.96
CA VAL A 310 -16.90 10.06 14.25
C VAL A 310 -15.67 10.00 15.14
N GLU A 311 -15.78 10.43 16.40
CA GLU A 311 -14.68 10.37 17.37
C GLU A 311 -14.24 8.92 17.63
N ASN A 312 -15.20 8.01 17.83
CA ASN A 312 -14.93 6.57 17.98
C ASN A 312 -14.24 5.98 16.74
N ALA A 313 -14.62 6.41 15.53
CA ALA A 313 -13.98 5.96 14.30
C ALA A 313 -12.52 6.44 14.20
N ILE A 314 -12.25 7.70 14.56
CA ILE A 314 -10.89 8.26 14.63
C ILE A 314 -10.04 7.48 15.63
N GLN A 315 -10.55 7.23 16.84
CA GLN A 315 -9.82 6.53 17.90
C GLN A 315 -9.47 5.09 17.50
N ARG A 316 -10.44 4.34 16.96
CA ARG A 316 -10.23 2.95 16.51
C ARG A 316 -9.19 2.86 15.40
N SER A 317 -9.26 3.73 14.40
CA SER A 317 -8.29 3.76 13.31
C SER A 317 -6.89 4.16 13.79
N THR A 318 -6.81 5.19 14.64
CA THR A 318 -5.53 5.67 15.17
C THR A 318 -4.85 4.61 16.04
N ARG A 319 -5.60 3.89 16.88
CA ARG A 319 -5.07 2.78 17.70
C ARG A 319 -4.44 1.69 16.84
N LEU A 320 -5.09 1.31 15.73
CA LEU A 320 -4.52 0.38 14.75
C LEU A 320 -3.25 0.94 14.10
N LEU A 321 -3.29 2.18 13.60
CA LEU A 321 -2.19 2.75 12.81
C LEU A 321 -0.94 3.02 13.66
N LYS A 322 -1.10 3.33 14.95
CA LYS A 322 0.01 3.48 15.91
C LYS A 322 0.90 2.25 15.99
N PHE A 323 0.35 1.06 15.72
CA PHE A 323 1.14 -0.16 15.68
C PHE A 323 2.33 -0.05 14.74
N TYR A 324 2.23 0.66 13.62
CA TYR A 324 3.26 0.67 12.58
C TYR A 324 4.41 1.66 12.81
N ILE A 325 4.31 2.54 13.83
CA ILE A 325 5.35 3.51 14.18
C ILE A 325 6.65 2.77 14.52
N GLY A 326 7.76 3.11 13.86
CA GLY A 326 9.07 2.48 14.06
C GLY A 326 9.27 1.15 13.33
N LYS A 327 8.25 0.60 12.66
CA LYS A 327 8.26 -0.79 12.14
C LYS A 327 8.27 -0.89 10.63
N GLY A 328 7.76 0.12 9.92
CA GLY A 328 7.72 0.17 8.45
C GLY A 328 6.50 0.92 7.93
N ALA A 329 6.34 0.98 6.61
CA ALA A 329 5.16 1.57 5.99
C ALA A 329 3.90 0.75 6.29
N VAL A 330 2.76 1.44 6.40
CA VAL A 330 1.46 0.81 6.70
C VAL A 330 1.07 -0.12 5.53
N PRO A 331 0.84 -1.43 5.73
CA PRO A 331 0.61 -2.37 4.64
C PRO A 331 -0.82 -2.33 4.11
N TYR A 332 -1.10 -2.99 2.99
CA TYR A 332 -2.48 -3.36 2.66
C TYR A 332 -2.87 -4.67 3.33
N GLY A 333 -4.15 -4.84 3.64
CA GLY A 333 -4.70 -6.03 4.28
C GLY A 333 -3.99 -6.36 5.60
N ASP A 334 -4.20 -7.58 6.03
CA ASP A 334 -3.53 -8.18 7.18
C ASP A 334 -2.13 -8.68 6.80
N HIS A 335 -1.31 -7.81 6.21
CA HIS A 335 0.11 -8.07 5.93
C HIS A 335 1.00 -7.48 7.03
N ARG A 336 2.30 -7.77 6.93
CA ARG A 336 3.34 -7.25 7.83
C ARG A 336 3.66 -5.80 7.51
N PRO A 337 4.22 -5.01 8.45
CA PRO A 337 4.79 -3.69 8.12
C PRO A 337 5.65 -3.78 6.86
N TRP A 338 5.46 -2.85 5.93
CA TRP A 338 6.15 -2.87 4.66
C TRP A 338 7.53 -2.24 4.81
N ILE A 339 8.56 -3.04 4.56
CA ILE A 339 9.99 -2.67 4.74
C ILE A 339 10.82 -2.88 3.47
N GLN A 340 10.17 -3.12 2.31
CA GLN A 340 10.91 -3.24 1.05
C GLN A 340 11.37 -1.87 0.52
N THR A 341 10.57 -0.84 0.79
CA THR A 341 10.76 0.57 0.42
C THR A 341 10.27 1.45 1.56
N HIS A 342 10.73 2.69 1.62
CA HIS A 342 10.34 3.68 2.63
C HIS A 342 8.93 4.26 2.40
N GLU A 343 8.35 4.03 1.21
CA GLU A 343 6.99 4.45 0.89
C GLU A 343 6.25 3.34 0.13
N ASP A 344 4.92 3.30 0.29
CA ASP A 344 4.01 2.51 -0.52
C ASP A 344 2.68 3.27 -0.70
N ASN A 345 2.40 3.72 -1.92
CA ASN A 345 1.17 4.42 -2.32
C ASN A 345 0.76 5.63 -1.44
N GLY A 346 1.75 6.42 -1.01
CA GLY A 346 1.61 7.66 -0.23
C GLY A 346 1.25 7.45 1.23
N LYS A 347 1.20 6.21 1.72
CA LYS A 347 0.72 5.86 3.06
C LYS A 347 1.60 6.44 4.17
N CYS A 348 2.91 6.49 4.00
CA CYS A 348 3.79 7.14 4.97
C CYS A 348 3.50 8.65 5.00
N GLY A 349 3.41 9.29 3.83
CA GLY A 349 3.09 10.72 3.77
C GLY A 349 1.74 11.06 4.40
N MET A 350 0.71 10.26 4.14
CA MET A 350 -0.62 10.40 4.77
C MET A 350 -0.54 10.22 6.29
N ALA A 351 0.14 9.16 6.77
CA ALA A 351 0.27 8.88 8.20
C ALA A 351 0.99 10.01 8.96
N ALA A 352 2.05 10.58 8.37
CA ALA A 352 2.76 11.72 8.95
C ALA A 352 1.85 12.94 9.14
N VAL A 353 1.02 13.27 8.13
CA VAL A 353 0.06 14.37 8.23
C VAL A 353 -1.01 14.06 9.27
N MET A 354 -1.57 12.85 9.25
CA MET A 354 -2.58 12.40 10.20
C MET A 354 -2.10 12.51 11.65
N PHE A 355 -0.94 11.95 11.98
CA PHE A 355 -0.40 11.98 13.33
C PHE A 355 -0.04 13.40 13.79
N ASN A 356 0.45 14.26 12.88
CA ASN A 356 0.65 15.66 13.20
C ASN A 356 -0.66 16.36 13.59
N LEU A 357 -1.76 16.12 12.85
CA LEU A 357 -3.07 16.70 13.16
C LEU A 357 -3.64 16.25 14.50
N LEU A 358 -3.29 15.02 14.91
CA LEU A 358 -3.69 14.38 16.17
C LEU A 358 -2.76 14.73 17.36
N GLY A 359 -1.65 15.43 17.15
CA GLY A 359 -0.70 15.73 18.23
C GLY A 359 0.20 14.55 18.62
N GLU A 360 0.37 13.55 17.76
CA GLU A 360 1.18 12.35 18.02
C GLU A 360 2.57 12.49 17.39
N ALA A 361 3.53 12.99 18.17
CA ALA A 361 4.84 13.42 17.66
C ALA A 361 5.67 12.26 17.10
N ARG A 362 5.66 11.09 17.76
CA ARG A 362 6.48 9.93 17.35
C ARG A 362 6.08 9.41 15.97
N GLY A 363 4.78 9.26 15.72
CA GLY A 363 4.25 8.84 14.43
C GLY A 363 4.47 9.90 13.35
N ALA A 364 4.25 11.18 13.68
CA ALA A 364 4.51 12.27 12.74
C ALA A 364 5.98 12.30 12.31
N GLU A 365 6.93 12.12 13.23
CA GLU A 365 8.36 12.07 12.96
C GLU A 365 8.75 10.85 12.13
N PHE A 366 8.44 9.65 12.62
CA PHE A 366 8.82 8.39 11.96
C PHE A 366 8.35 8.33 10.50
N PHE A 367 7.08 8.65 10.25
CA PHE A 367 6.54 8.60 8.89
C PHE A 367 7.02 9.77 8.01
N SER A 368 7.47 10.88 8.60
CA SER A 368 8.13 11.95 7.85
C SER A 368 9.56 11.54 7.45
N TYR A 369 10.30 10.84 8.31
CA TYR A 369 11.60 10.27 7.97
C TYR A 369 11.48 9.26 6.83
N MET A 370 10.51 8.33 6.92
CA MET A 370 10.19 7.40 5.83
C MET A 370 9.86 8.15 4.53
N SER A 371 9.16 9.28 4.61
CA SER A 371 8.81 10.07 3.42
C SER A 371 10.01 10.76 2.78
N ILE A 372 10.92 11.37 3.56
CA ILE A 372 12.11 12.01 2.99
C ILE A 372 13.10 10.98 2.43
N SER A 373 13.23 9.80 3.06
CA SER A 373 14.08 8.71 2.55
C SER A 373 13.53 8.07 1.27
N SER A 374 12.25 8.25 0.94
CA SER A 374 11.69 7.76 -0.31
C SER A 374 11.86 8.78 -1.45
N HIS A 375 12.80 8.47 -2.34
CA HIS A 375 13.08 9.16 -3.61
C HIS A 375 13.39 8.13 -4.71
N GLY A 376 13.76 8.60 -5.90
CA GLY A 376 14.11 7.73 -7.03
C GLY A 376 13.01 6.70 -7.33
N ALA A 377 13.41 5.44 -7.56
CA ALA A 377 12.48 4.36 -7.91
C ALA A 377 11.44 4.03 -6.82
N GLU A 378 11.75 4.28 -5.54
CA GLU A 378 10.79 4.05 -4.46
C GLU A 378 9.62 5.02 -4.56
N ARG A 379 9.93 6.30 -4.82
CA ARG A 379 8.93 7.36 -4.94
C ARG A 379 8.22 7.34 -6.29
N ASP A 380 8.94 6.98 -7.35
CA ASP A 380 8.46 6.97 -8.73
C ASP A 380 7.52 5.78 -9.03
N THR A 381 7.34 4.85 -8.08
CA THR A 381 6.42 3.71 -8.21
C THR A 381 5.31 3.77 -7.17
N GLY A 382 4.32 2.89 -7.27
CA GLY A 382 3.22 2.81 -6.31
C GLY A 382 2.16 1.82 -6.77
N HIS A 383 1.29 1.40 -5.84
CA HIS A 383 0.22 0.49 -6.19
C HIS A 383 -0.74 1.13 -7.20
N THR A 384 -0.90 0.48 -8.35
CA THR A 384 -1.67 0.96 -9.51
C THR A 384 -1.21 2.30 -10.10
N GLY A 385 0.03 2.71 -9.83
CA GLY A 385 0.65 3.96 -10.28
C GLY A 385 1.21 4.79 -9.12
N ASN A 386 1.93 5.87 -9.43
CA ASN A 386 2.65 6.71 -8.45
C ASN A 386 1.89 7.97 -7.97
N PHE A 387 0.62 8.18 -8.36
CA PHE A 387 -0.13 9.40 -8.06
C PHE A 387 -0.11 9.79 -6.56
N PHE A 388 -0.48 8.85 -5.68
CA PHE A 388 -0.51 9.11 -4.24
C PHE A 388 0.89 9.22 -3.62
N ASN A 389 1.88 8.53 -4.18
CA ASN A 389 3.27 8.65 -3.77
C ASN A 389 3.79 10.07 -3.97
N ILE A 390 3.43 10.73 -5.07
CA ILE A 390 3.84 12.12 -5.33
C ILE A 390 3.01 13.10 -4.50
N LEU A 391 1.68 12.95 -4.45
CA LEU A 391 0.77 13.86 -3.75
C LEU A 391 1.17 14.07 -2.28
N TRP A 392 1.51 13.00 -1.56
CA TRP A 392 1.72 13.05 -0.11
C TRP A 392 3.18 13.27 0.31
N ALA A 393 4.13 13.38 -0.64
CA ALA A 393 5.54 13.57 -0.34
C ALA A 393 5.81 14.89 0.40
N ILE A 394 5.59 16.03 -0.27
CA ILE A 394 5.88 17.35 0.30
C ILE A 394 5.00 17.70 1.52
N PRO A 395 3.69 17.38 1.58
CA PRO A 395 2.89 17.57 2.80
C PRO A 395 3.48 16.92 4.04
N SER A 396 4.12 15.75 3.90
CA SER A 396 4.81 15.07 4.98
C SER A 396 6.20 15.63 5.25
N ILE A 397 7.05 15.74 4.24
CA ILE A 397 8.45 16.19 4.40
C ILE A 397 8.52 17.59 5.02
N SER A 398 7.56 18.46 4.69
CA SER A 398 7.45 19.80 5.27
C SER A 398 7.24 19.82 6.80
N ARG A 399 6.84 18.70 7.43
CA ARG A 399 6.79 18.57 8.89
C ARG A 399 8.18 18.62 9.52
N LEU A 400 9.21 18.22 8.77
CA LEU A 400 10.63 18.28 9.16
C LEU A 400 11.25 19.66 8.94
N GLY A 401 10.51 20.60 8.36
CA GLY A 401 10.94 21.97 8.15
C GLY A 401 11.45 22.29 6.73
N PRO A 402 11.77 23.58 6.46
CA PRO A 402 12.13 24.05 5.12
C PRO A 402 13.40 23.43 4.53
N ASP A 403 14.42 23.17 5.35
CA ASP A 403 15.69 22.59 4.87
C ASP A 403 15.49 21.16 4.36
N ALA A 404 14.73 20.34 5.11
CA ALA A 404 14.33 19.00 4.70
C ALA A 404 13.56 18.99 3.37
N ALA A 405 12.59 19.90 3.20
CA ALA A 405 11.86 20.05 1.95
C ALA A 405 12.80 20.43 0.79
N GLY A 406 13.70 21.39 1.00
CA GLY A 406 14.63 21.84 -0.03
C GLY A 406 15.65 20.78 -0.46
N ILE A 407 16.16 19.99 0.47
CA ILE A 407 17.06 18.87 0.18
C ILE A 407 16.37 17.79 -0.65
N TRP A 408 15.15 17.40 -0.27
CA TRP A 408 14.38 16.42 -1.05
C TRP A 408 13.99 16.96 -2.43
N MET A 409 13.65 18.26 -2.52
CA MET A 409 13.43 18.93 -3.80
C MET A 409 14.70 18.87 -4.66
N LYS A 410 15.88 19.12 -4.10
CA LYS A 410 17.16 19.00 -4.83
C LYS A 410 17.42 17.58 -5.34
N GLU A 411 17.16 16.57 -4.53
CA GLU A 411 17.38 15.15 -4.88
C GLU A 411 16.41 14.66 -5.97
N PHE A 412 15.10 14.88 -5.76
CA PHE A 412 14.05 14.29 -6.60
C PHE A 412 13.01 15.30 -7.08
N GLY A 413 12.53 16.16 -6.19
CA GLY A 413 11.35 16.97 -6.46
C GLY A 413 11.50 17.96 -7.62
N THR A 414 12.61 18.71 -7.70
CA THR A 414 12.82 19.78 -8.69
C THR A 414 12.74 19.29 -10.13
N TRP A 415 13.56 18.30 -10.49
CA TRP A 415 13.58 17.77 -11.85
C TRP A 415 12.26 17.07 -12.18
N TYR A 416 11.66 16.33 -11.24
CA TYR A 416 10.41 15.60 -11.48
C TYR A 416 9.22 16.56 -11.65
N PHE A 417 9.15 17.61 -10.84
CA PHE A 417 8.05 18.59 -10.87
C PHE A 417 8.14 19.47 -12.11
N ASP A 418 9.35 19.89 -12.51
CA ASP A 418 9.53 20.65 -13.76
C ASP A 418 9.26 19.78 -15.00
N LEU A 419 9.61 18.49 -14.96
CA LEU A 419 9.25 17.55 -16.03
C LEU A 419 7.72 17.35 -16.12
N ALA A 420 7.01 17.29 -14.99
CA ALA A 420 5.55 17.11 -14.94
C ALA A 420 4.75 18.36 -15.35
N ARG A 421 5.30 19.56 -15.15
CA ARG A 421 4.63 20.82 -15.47
C ARG A 421 4.57 21.04 -16.98
N ARG A 422 3.39 21.31 -17.50
CA ARG A 422 3.19 21.71 -18.91
C ARG A 422 3.49 23.19 -19.11
N TRP A 423 3.70 23.55 -20.37
CA TRP A 423 4.04 24.92 -20.79
C TRP A 423 3.00 25.97 -20.41
N ASN A 424 1.73 25.58 -20.26
CA ASN A 424 0.63 26.44 -19.82
C ASN A 424 0.44 26.50 -18.29
N GLY A 425 1.31 25.87 -17.50
CA GLY A 425 1.21 25.81 -16.03
C GLY A 425 0.30 24.70 -15.47
N SER A 426 -0.37 23.93 -16.34
CA SER A 426 -1.11 22.73 -15.91
C SER A 426 -0.18 21.54 -15.64
N TYR A 427 -0.68 20.51 -14.94
CA TYR A 427 0.07 19.28 -14.70
C TYR A 427 -0.74 18.08 -15.18
N ILE A 428 -0.04 17.13 -15.79
CA ILE A 428 -0.63 15.85 -16.19
C ILE A 428 0.06 14.71 -15.46
N TYR A 429 -0.62 13.56 -15.42
CA TYR A 429 -0.06 12.37 -14.84
C TYR A 429 1.19 11.90 -15.59
N GLN A 430 2.32 11.82 -14.88
CA GLN A 430 3.59 11.32 -15.45
C GLN A 430 3.67 9.80 -15.42
N GLY A 431 3.22 9.17 -14.33
CA GLY A 431 3.26 7.73 -14.15
C GLY A 431 4.66 7.12 -13.94
N PRO A 432 4.70 5.90 -13.38
CA PRO A 432 5.93 5.15 -13.19
C PRO A 432 6.58 4.79 -14.54
N PRO A 433 7.86 4.36 -14.55
CA PRO A 433 8.60 4.01 -15.75
C PRO A 433 8.15 2.66 -16.31
N GLN A 434 6.95 2.59 -16.90
CA GLN A 434 6.35 1.34 -17.38
C GLN A 434 5.82 1.47 -18.81
N MET A 435 5.54 0.33 -19.44
CA MET A 435 5.14 0.27 -20.85
C MET A 435 3.67 0.61 -21.09
N ASN A 436 2.79 0.17 -20.19
CA ASN A 436 1.35 0.33 -20.29
C ASN A 436 0.84 1.44 -19.38
N THR A 437 -0.32 1.98 -19.71
CA THR A 437 -1.03 2.93 -18.85
C THR A 437 -1.46 2.27 -17.54
N ASP A 438 -1.49 3.02 -16.44
CA ASP A 438 -2.09 2.58 -15.18
C ASP A 438 -3.44 3.24 -14.88
N SER A 439 -3.94 3.03 -13.66
CA SER A 439 -5.25 3.48 -13.20
C SER A 439 -5.42 5.01 -13.15
N TYR A 440 -4.34 5.78 -13.16
CA TYR A 440 -4.36 7.24 -13.08
C TYR A 440 -4.10 7.92 -14.42
N GLN A 441 -4.01 7.16 -15.52
CA GLN A 441 -3.84 7.72 -16.85
C GLN A 441 -4.92 8.76 -17.15
N GLY A 442 -4.48 9.93 -17.63
CA GLY A 442 -5.37 11.03 -18.01
C GLY A 442 -5.94 11.83 -16.83
N TRP A 443 -5.53 11.54 -15.58
CA TRP A 443 -5.93 12.36 -14.44
C TRP A 443 -5.31 13.75 -14.50
N ASP A 444 -6.11 14.75 -14.13
CA ASP A 444 -5.62 16.10 -13.85
C ASP A 444 -4.81 16.10 -12.56
N CYS A 445 -3.53 16.43 -12.67
CA CYS A 445 -2.61 16.44 -11.54
C CYS A 445 -2.33 17.85 -11.00
N SER A 446 -2.94 18.92 -11.52
CA SER A 446 -2.61 20.29 -11.08
C SER A 446 -2.74 20.48 -9.57
N GLY A 447 -3.84 20.02 -8.97
CA GLY A 447 -4.07 20.16 -7.54
C GLY A 447 -2.97 19.54 -6.66
N LEU A 448 -2.46 18.36 -7.02
CA LEU A 448 -1.46 17.67 -6.20
C LEU A 448 -0.11 18.42 -6.14
N TYR A 449 0.34 18.96 -7.28
CA TYR A 449 1.59 19.72 -7.35
C TYR A 449 1.43 21.11 -6.74
N LEU A 450 0.32 21.80 -7.02
CA LEU A 450 0.08 23.14 -6.51
C LEU A 450 -0.09 23.15 -4.98
N LEU A 451 -0.68 22.11 -4.39
CA LEU A 451 -0.71 21.95 -2.93
C LEU A 451 0.70 21.88 -2.32
N SER A 452 1.64 21.22 -3.01
CA SER A 452 3.04 21.18 -2.60
C SER A 452 3.67 22.58 -2.63
N TYR A 453 3.43 23.36 -3.68
CA TYR A 453 3.94 24.74 -3.75
C TYR A 453 3.22 25.71 -2.80
N ALA A 454 2.00 25.40 -2.34
CA ALA A 454 1.24 26.22 -1.39
C ALA A 454 1.66 26.01 0.09
N MET A 455 2.50 25.03 0.40
CA MET A 455 2.99 24.74 1.76
C MET A 455 3.54 25.96 2.53
N PRO A 456 4.27 26.91 1.92
CA PRO A 456 4.75 28.09 2.62
C PRO A 456 3.62 29.03 3.09
N LEU A 457 2.46 29.00 2.43
CA LEU A 457 1.35 29.91 2.70
C LEU A 457 0.52 29.52 3.92
N LYS A 458 0.52 28.23 4.30
CA LYS A 458 -0.15 27.69 5.50
C LYS A 458 -1.63 28.10 5.65
N LYS A 459 -2.35 28.25 4.52
CA LYS A 459 -3.74 28.73 4.53
C LYS A 459 -4.76 27.69 4.98
N ILE A 460 -4.48 26.40 4.74
CA ILE A 460 -5.32 25.27 5.13
C ILE A 460 -4.53 24.25 5.96
N TYR A 461 -5.20 23.36 6.70
CA TYR A 461 -4.54 22.37 7.56
C TYR A 461 -3.65 21.41 6.76
N LEU A 462 -4.10 20.95 5.59
CA LEU A 462 -3.29 20.10 4.70
C LEU A 462 -1.94 20.75 4.35
N THR A 463 -1.95 22.07 4.10
CA THR A 463 -0.74 22.85 3.78
C THR A 463 -0.04 23.44 5.01
N GLY A 464 -0.29 22.91 6.21
CA GLY A 464 0.45 23.28 7.42
C GLY A 464 -0.07 24.50 8.18
N LYS A 465 -1.38 24.81 8.12
CA LYS A 465 -2.02 25.79 9.02
C LYS A 465 -1.82 25.43 10.49
N GLN A 466 -1.93 24.15 10.82
CA GLN A 466 -1.45 23.63 12.10
C GLN A 466 0.07 23.45 12.01
N SER A 467 0.79 24.07 12.95
CA SER A 467 2.24 23.94 13.06
C SER A 467 2.67 22.48 13.22
N SER A 468 3.87 22.17 12.73
CA SER A 468 4.47 20.85 12.95
C SER A 468 4.76 20.65 14.44
N ILE A 469 4.49 19.45 14.94
CA ILE A 469 4.87 18.99 16.29
C ILE A 469 6.22 18.25 16.29
N VAL A 470 6.81 18.04 15.11
CA VAL A 470 8.08 17.34 14.92
C VAL A 470 9.23 18.34 14.98
N GLN A 471 10.37 17.90 15.53
CA GLN A 471 11.59 18.69 15.51
C GLN A 471 12.03 18.97 14.06
N LYS A 472 12.36 20.22 13.77
CA LYS A 472 12.89 20.58 12.45
C LYS A 472 14.30 20.01 12.30
N LEU A 473 14.59 19.46 11.13
CA LEU A 473 15.91 18.97 10.80
C LEU A 473 16.78 20.09 10.25
N ASP A 474 18.07 20.04 10.60
CA ASP A 474 19.09 20.77 9.87
C ASP A 474 19.44 20.07 8.56
N ILE A 475 20.27 20.73 7.75
CA ILE A 475 20.67 20.24 6.43
C ILE A 475 21.36 18.87 6.52
N ARG A 476 22.29 18.69 7.46
CA ARG A 476 23.08 17.45 7.58
C ARG A 476 22.20 16.25 7.95
N SER A 477 21.27 16.46 8.89
CA SER A 477 20.33 15.42 9.32
C SER A 477 19.40 15.03 8.18
N ALA A 478 18.89 16.00 7.42
CA ALA A 478 18.06 15.73 6.25
C ALA A 478 18.84 15.03 5.13
N GLU A 479 20.10 15.41 4.86
CA GLU A 479 20.98 14.70 3.92
C GLU A 479 21.22 13.25 4.33
N SER A 480 21.42 12.98 5.63
CA SER A 480 21.54 11.61 6.13
C SER A 480 20.30 10.76 5.82
N LEU A 481 19.10 11.33 5.93
CA LEU A 481 17.86 10.61 5.61
C LEU A 481 17.69 10.38 4.10
N ILE A 482 18.19 11.27 3.24
CA ILE A 482 18.27 11.02 1.80
C ILE A 482 19.19 9.83 1.50
N LEU A 483 20.32 9.74 2.20
CA LEU A 483 21.27 8.63 2.06
C LEU A 483 20.65 7.26 2.38
N ASP A 484 19.77 7.20 3.37
CA ASP A 484 19.02 5.97 3.72
C ASP A 484 18.14 5.44 2.58
N GLY A 485 17.73 6.31 1.65
CA GLY A 485 16.90 5.97 0.49
C GLY A 485 17.62 5.28 -0.68
N TYR A 486 18.95 5.31 -0.70
CA TYR A 486 19.73 4.78 -1.82
C TYR A 486 19.83 3.24 -1.81
N GLY A 487 20.29 2.70 -2.95
CA GLY A 487 20.69 1.30 -3.06
C GLY A 487 19.57 0.33 -3.43
N TRP A 488 18.42 0.83 -3.89
CA TRP A 488 17.32 -0.01 -4.34
C TRP A 488 16.62 0.56 -5.57
N ASN A 489 16.36 -0.31 -6.54
CA ASN A 489 15.36 -0.10 -7.56
C ASN A 489 14.76 -1.44 -8.01
N ASN A 490 13.82 -1.40 -8.95
CA ASN A 490 13.10 -2.60 -9.38
C ASN A 490 13.93 -3.55 -10.28
N MET A 491 15.04 -3.10 -10.85
CA MET A 491 15.99 -3.96 -11.58
C MET A 491 17.10 -4.50 -10.68
N ASP A 492 17.58 -3.71 -9.74
CA ASP A 492 18.65 -4.04 -8.82
C ASP A 492 18.26 -3.68 -7.38
N ARG A 493 18.07 -4.72 -6.56
CA ARG A 493 17.67 -4.60 -5.15
C ARG A 493 18.82 -4.86 -4.18
N ASN A 494 19.99 -5.25 -4.69
CA ASN A 494 20.98 -5.97 -3.89
C ASN A 494 22.39 -5.39 -4.00
N SER A 495 22.84 -5.01 -5.20
CA SER A 495 24.26 -4.77 -5.47
C SER A 495 24.85 -3.67 -4.60
N TYR A 496 24.09 -2.62 -4.30
CA TYR A 496 24.55 -1.54 -3.43
C TYR A 496 24.97 -2.06 -2.04
N TYR A 497 24.11 -2.84 -1.37
CA TYR A 497 24.43 -3.40 -0.05
C TYR A 497 25.44 -4.55 -0.13
N ASP A 498 25.44 -5.32 -1.21
CA ASP A 498 26.43 -6.39 -1.40
C ASP A 498 27.86 -5.83 -1.50
N ASN A 499 28.02 -4.63 -2.05
CA ASN A 499 29.31 -3.95 -2.20
C ASN A 499 29.79 -3.19 -0.95
N LEU A 500 28.98 -3.09 0.12
CA LEU A 500 29.40 -2.47 1.37
C LEU A 500 30.36 -3.37 2.14
N GLU A 501 31.27 -2.79 2.93
CA GLU A 501 32.13 -3.57 3.82
C GLU A 501 31.30 -4.26 4.93
N GLU A 502 31.79 -5.39 5.46
CA GLU A 502 31.10 -6.12 6.55
C GLU A 502 30.84 -5.20 7.76
N LYS A 503 31.82 -4.39 8.14
CA LYS A 503 31.71 -3.43 9.25
C LYS A 503 30.59 -2.41 9.03
N GLU A 504 30.47 -1.90 7.80
CA GLU A 504 29.42 -0.95 7.43
C GLU A 504 28.04 -1.62 7.45
N LEU A 505 27.94 -2.88 6.99
CA LEU A 505 26.70 -3.65 7.10
C LEU A 505 26.28 -3.85 8.56
N LEU A 506 27.22 -4.18 9.45
CA LEU A 506 26.96 -4.30 10.89
C LEU A 506 26.52 -2.97 11.50
N GLN A 507 27.17 -1.85 11.14
CA GLN A 507 26.78 -0.51 11.61
C GLN A 507 25.35 -0.14 11.17
N ARG A 508 24.96 -0.50 9.94
CA ARG A 508 23.62 -0.24 9.41
C ARG A 508 22.50 -1.02 10.11
N LEU A 509 22.81 -2.07 10.87
CA LEU A 509 21.84 -2.74 11.74
C LEU A 509 21.34 -1.85 12.88
N SER A 510 22.06 -0.77 13.19
CA SER A 510 21.66 0.24 14.19
C SER A 510 20.87 1.41 13.60
N SER A 511 20.56 1.40 12.29
CA SER A 511 19.80 2.48 11.66
C SER A 511 18.39 2.61 12.25
N TRP A 512 17.89 3.85 12.40
CA TRP A 512 16.48 4.12 12.72
C TRP A 512 15.53 3.46 11.68
N SER A 513 15.97 3.39 10.41
CA SER A 513 15.17 2.92 9.29
C SER A 513 15.04 1.40 9.30
N PRO A 514 13.82 0.83 9.42
CA PRO A 514 13.62 -0.61 9.31
C PRO A 514 13.98 -1.16 7.93
N VAL A 515 13.94 -0.33 6.88
CA VAL A 515 14.32 -0.71 5.51
C VAL A 515 15.84 -0.89 5.42
N VAL A 516 16.62 0.03 5.98
CA VAL A 516 18.09 -0.04 5.99
C VAL A 516 18.57 -1.25 6.78
N ARG A 517 17.99 -1.49 7.97
CA ARG A 517 18.31 -2.67 8.79
C ARG A 517 18.02 -3.97 8.06
N GLU A 518 16.85 -4.09 7.42
CA GLU A 518 16.47 -5.30 6.67
C GLU A 518 17.40 -5.55 5.48
N ARG A 519 17.74 -4.50 4.71
CA ARG A 519 18.67 -4.63 3.56
C ARG A 519 20.06 -5.07 4.01
N ALA A 520 20.58 -4.51 5.10
CA ALA A 520 21.85 -4.92 5.67
C ALA A 520 21.81 -6.37 6.19
N ALA A 521 20.77 -6.74 6.92
CA ALA A 521 20.53 -8.10 7.38
C ALA A 521 20.47 -9.13 6.24
N ILE A 522 19.74 -8.81 5.16
CA ILE A 522 19.65 -9.64 3.96
C ILE A 522 21.02 -9.79 3.28
N ALA A 523 21.78 -8.71 3.15
CA ALA A 523 23.13 -8.75 2.55
C ALA A 523 24.08 -9.65 3.36
N LEU A 524 24.15 -9.48 4.69
CA LEU A 524 24.94 -10.34 5.59
C LEU A 524 24.54 -11.83 5.46
N GLY A 525 23.24 -12.12 5.42
CA GLY A 525 22.73 -13.48 5.27
C GLY A 525 23.06 -14.08 3.90
N ARG A 526 22.86 -13.32 2.82
CA ARG A 526 23.12 -13.73 1.43
C ARG A 526 24.60 -13.99 1.17
N ARG A 527 25.48 -13.10 1.67
CA ARG A 527 26.94 -13.21 1.59
C ARG A 527 27.51 -14.31 2.47
N LYS A 528 26.68 -14.86 3.37
CA LYS A 528 27.07 -15.88 4.35
C LYS A 528 28.19 -15.41 5.29
N GLU A 529 28.14 -14.14 5.71
CA GLU A 529 29.13 -13.60 6.64
C GLU A 529 29.09 -14.32 8.00
N THR A 530 30.25 -14.43 8.64
CA THR A 530 30.41 -15.13 9.93
C THR A 530 30.44 -14.11 11.06
N VAL A 531 29.27 -13.55 11.36
CA VAL A 531 29.11 -12.41 12.28
C VAL A 531 28.30 -12.75 13.55
N SER A 532 28.08 -14.03 13.84
CA SER A 532 27.15 -14.44 14.91
C SER A 532 27.52 -13.89 16.29
N THR A 533 28.81 -13.80 16.63
CA THR A 533 29.27 -13.20 17.91
C THR A 533 28.97 -11.71 17.99
N GLN A 534 29.17 -10.98 16.89
CA GLN A 534 28.86 -9.56 16.77
C GLN A 534 27.35 -9.34 16.92
N LEU A 535 26.53 -10.15 16.24
CA LEU A 535 25.08 -10.07 16.33
C LEU A 535 24.56 -10.34 17.74
N VAL A 536 25.17 -11.27 18.49
CA VAL A 536 24.84 -11.50 19.91
C VAL A 536 25.12 -10.26 20.75
N ARG A 537 26.30 -9.62 20.59
CA ARG A 537 26.61 -8.37 21.30
C ARG A 537 25.62 -7.25 20.98
N LEU A 538 25.16 -7.15 19.72
CA LEU A 538 24.15 -6.18 19.32
C LEU A 538 22.77 -6.44 19.97
N LEU A 539 22.44 -7.67 20.37
CA LEU A 539 21.20 -7.95 21.11
C LEU A 539 21.24 -7.46 22.57
N GLU A 540 22.43 -7.30 23.12
CA GLU A 540 22.69 -6.95 24.52
C GLU A 540 22.83 -5.43 24.73
N THR A 541 22.85 -4.63 23.66
CA THR A 541 22.88 -3.17 23.76
C THR A 541 21.56 -2.61 24.29
N GLU A 542 21.58 -1.37 24.81
CA GLU A 542 20.36 -0.68 25.23
C GLU A 542 19.53 -0.14 24.06
N ASP A 543 20.17 0.21 22.94
CA ASP A 543 19.50 0.80 21.78
C ASP A 543 18.55 -0.18 21.08
N LEU A 544 17.26 0.15 21.05
CA LEU A 544 16.22 -0.71 20.47
C LEU A 544 16.41 -0.93 18.97
N HIS A 545 16.87 0.08 18.22
CA HIS A 545 17.08 -0.07 16.77
C HIS A 545 18.15 -1.10 16.45
N THR A 546 19.26 -1.07 17.19
CA THR A 546 20.35 -2.05 17.13
C THR A 546 19.85 -3.46 17.41
N ARG A 547 19.04 -3.64 18.47
CA ARG A 547 18.48 -4.95 18.84
C ARG A 547 17.49 -5.47 17.79
N TYR A 548 16.69 -4.59 17.19
CA TYR A 548 15.81 -4.94 16.06
C TYR A 548 16.63 -5.43 14.87
N GLY A 549 17.67 -4.69 14.48
CA GLY A 549 18.54 -5.07 13.37
C GLY A 549 19.28 -6.38 13.64
N ALA A 550 19.73 -6.61 14.87
CA ALA A 550 20.34 -7.87 15.28
C ALA A 550 19.37 -9.06 15.12
N CYS A 551 18.12 -8.94 15.57
CA CYS A 551 17.11 -9.98 15.36
C CYS A 551 16.86 -10.25 13.86
N GLN A 552 16.73 -9.20 13.05
CA GLN A 552 16.56 -9.31 11.59
C GLN A 552 17.76 -10.01 10.93
N ALA A 553 18.99 -9.65 11.31
CA ALA A 553 20.21 -10.26 10.80
C ALA A 553 20.33 -11.73 11.21
N ILE A 554 20.06 -12.07 12.48
CA ILE A 554 20.11 -13.46 12.98
C ILE A 554 19.11 -14.34 12.23
N LYS A 555 17.89 -13.86 12.00
CA LYS A 555 16.90 -14.54 11.15
C LYS A 555 17.46 -14.87 9.77
N MET A 556 18.23 -13.97 9.17
CA MET A 556 18.87 -14.17 7.86
C MET A 556 20.10 -15.09 7.92
N GLN A 557 20.73 -15.27 9.08
CA GLN A 557 21.80 -16.25 9.29
C GLN A 557 21.28 -17.71 9.31
N ARG A 558 20.00 -17.91 9.62
CA ARG A 558 19.36 -19.23 9.80
C ARG A 558 20.08 -20.03 10.90
N GLU A 559 20.33 -21.32 10.69
CA GLU A 559 21.00 -22.21 11.65
C GLU A 559 22.39 -21.70 12.10
N ARG A 560 23.10 -20.91 11.28
CA ARG A 560 24.38 -20.26 11.66
C ARG A 560 24.23 -19.26 12.81
N GLY A 561 23.00 -18.79 13.06
CA GLY A 561 22.64 -17.93 14.18
C GLY A 561 22.32 -18.68 15.48
N SER A 562 22.46 -20.02 15.54
CA SER A 562 22.09 -20.85 16.69
C SER A 562 22.76 -20.45 18.02
N VAL A 563 23.98 -19.90 17.97
CA VAL A 563 24.67 -19.36 19.15
C VAL A 563 23.87 -18.25 19.86
N ALA A 564 22.97 -17.57 19.16
CA ALA A 564 22.14 -16.51 19.71
C ALA A 564 20.89 -17.00 20.45
N VAL A 565 20.56 -18.30 20.41
CA VAL A 565 19.32 -18.84 21.03
C VAL A 565 19.18 -18.46 22.51
N PRO A 566 20.21 -18.59 23.38
CA PRO A 566 20.07 -18.21 24.79
C PRO A 566 19.73 -16.73 24.99
N VAL A 567 20.38 -15.84 24.23
CA VAL A 567 20.15 -14.39 24.33
C VAL A 567 18.80 -14.02 23.71
N LEU A 568 18.43 -14.58 22.55
CA LEU A 568 17.12 -14.37 21.94
C LEU A 568 15.97 -14.83 22.84
N ARG A 569 16.15 -15.92 23.59
CA ARG A 569 15.19 -16.35 24.61
C ARG A 569 15.01 -15.28 25.69
N GLN A 570 16.07 -14.66 26.18
CA GLN A 570 15.97 -13.54 27.13
C GLN A 570 15.29 -12.31 26.49
N VAL A 571 15.64 -11.99 25.25
CA VAL A 571 15.05 -10.89 24.48
C VAL A 571 13.53 -11.09 24.29
N PHE A 572 13.07 -12.34 24.14
CA PHE A 572 11.65 -12.68 24.04
C PHE A 572 10.84 -12.37 25.33
N HIS A 573 11.50 -12.12 26.46
CA HIS A 573 10.85 -11.70 27.72
C HIS A 573 10.98 -10.20 28.04
N THR A 574 11.48 -9.40 27.08
CA THR A 574 11.61 -7.95 27.27
C THR A 574 10.26 -7.23 27.24
N SER A 575 10.20 -5.99 27.73
CA SER A 575 8.98 -5.18 27.76
C SER A 575 8.56 -4.69 26.36
N ASP A 576 9.50 -4.47 25.44
CA ASP A 576 9.20 -3.97 24.10
C ASP A 576 8.50 -5.03 23.24
N LEU A 577 7.26 -4.72 22.85
CA LEU A 577 6.40 -5.63 22.09
C LEU A 577 7.01 -6.02 20.73
N TRP A 578 7.62 -5.07 20.03
CA TRP A 578 8.16 -5.36 18.69
C TRP A 578 9.44 -6.17 18.77
N LEU A 579 10.25 -5.95 19.80
CA LEU A 579 11.46 -6.71 20.04
C LEU A 579 11.14 -8.17 20.32
N ARG A 580 10.12 -8.46 21.15
CA ARG A 580 9.63 -9.83 21.37
C ARG A 580 9.20 -10.50 20.07
N ILE A 581 8.45 -9.79 19.21
CA ILE A 581 8.04 -10.29 17.90
C ILE A 581 9.25 -10.62 17.03
N LEU A 582 10.21 -9.71 16.91
CA LEU A 582 11.40 -9.93 16.10
C LEU A 582 12.29 -11.06 16.65
N ALA A 583 12.37 -11.22 17.97
CA ALA A 583 13.05 -12.35 18.60
C ALA A 583 12.37 -13.68 18.28
N ALA A 584 11.03 -13.74 18.34
CA ALA A 584 10.28 -14.94 17.95
C ALA A 584 10.52 -15.30 16.47
N GLU A 585 10.59 -14.31 15.59
CA GLU A 585 10.91 -14.51 14.19
C GLU A 585 12.36 -14.97 13.95
N ALA A 586 13.31 -14.43 14.70
CA ALA A 586 14.71 -14.84 14.64
C ALA A 586 14.86 -16.29 15.10
N LEU A 587 14.22 -16.67 16.21
CA LEU A 587 14.16 -18.04 16.72
C LEU A 587 13.54 -18.99 15.68
N ALA A 588 12.41 -18.62 15.07
CA ALA A 588 11.83 -19.40 13.97
C ALA A 588 12.74 -19.49 12.74
N GLY A 589 13.48 -18.42 12.42
CA GLY A 589 14.47 -18.40 11.35
C GLY A 589 15.67 -19.33 11.59
N ILE A 590 16.09 -19.49 12.86
CA ILE A 590 17.14 -20.44 13.27
C ILE A 590 16.67 -21.89 13.08
N GLY A 591 15.42 -22.20 13.43
CA GLY A 591 14.82 -23.52 13.26
C GLY A 591 15.03 -24.45 14.45
N ASP A 592 15.42 -25.70 14.19
CA ASP A 592 15.45 -26.78 15.20
C ASP A 592 16.20 -26.44 16.50
N PRO A 593 17.38 -25.77 16.49
CA PRO A 593 18.07 -25.38 17.71
C PRO A 593 17.24 -24.47 18.65
N ALA A 594 16.27 -23.73 18.12
CA ALA A 594 15.43 -22.81 18.88
C ALA A 594 14.17 -23.47 19.47
N LYS A 595 13.90 -24.76 19.20
CA LYS A 595 12.70 -25.45 19.68
C LYS A 595 12.57 -25.49 21.20
N ILE A 596 13.67 -25.34 21.93
CA ILE A 596 13.67 -25.23 23.40
C ILE A 596 12.80 -24.07 23.92
N VAL A 597 12.52 -23.04 23.10
CA VAL A 597 11.72 -21.86 23.47
C VAL A 597 10.22 -22.05 23.18
N VAL A 598 9.81 -23.15 22.53
CA VAL A 598 8.40 -23.36 22.14
C VAL A 598 7.41 -23.28 23.32
N PRO A 599 7.67 -23.88 24.51
CA PRO A 599 6.74 -23.76 25.64
C PRO A 599 6.46 -22.31 26.06
N GLU A 600 7.48 -21.46 26.02
CA GLU A 600 7.34 -20.03 26.34
C GLU A 600 6.50 -19.29 25.29
N MET A 601 6.71 -19.59 24.01
CA MET A 601 5.92 -19.01 22.93
C MET A 601 4.45 -19.43 22.98
N LEU A 602 4.16 -20.70 23.31
CA LEU A 602 2.80 -21.20 23.48
C LEU A 602 2.10 -20.47 24.64
N THR A 603 2.77 -20.33 25.77
CA THR A 603 2.26 -19.55 26.91
C THR A 603 2.02 -18.10 26.51
N ARG A 604 2.93 -17.48 25.74
CA ARG A 604 2.80 -16.08 25.31
C ARG A 604 1.58 -15.83 24.43
N ILE A 605 1.19 -16.78 23.58
CA ILE A 605 -0.02 -16.68 22.75
C ILE A 605 -1.28 -16.47 23.59
N THR A 606 -1.31 -16.92 24.85
CA THR A 606 -2.46 -16.79 25.75
C THR A 606 -2.55 -15.43 26.45
N GLN A 607 -1.54 -14.57 26.29
CA GLN A 607 -1.44 -13.27 26.95
C GLN A 607 -1.95 -12.15 26.05
N TYR A 608 -2.54 -11.12 26.67
CA TYR A 608 -3.13 -9.98 25.97
C TYR A 608 -2.67 -8.66 26.60
N ASP A 609 -2.34 -7.67 25.77
CA ASP A 609 -2.07 -6.30 26.18
C ASP A 609 -3.00 -5.37 25.40
N GLU A 610 -4.20 -5.11 25.94
CA GLU A 610 -5.18 -4.28 25.25
C GLU A 610 -4.67 -2.85 25.03
N GLN A 611 -3.82 -2.32 25.91
CA GLN A 611 -3.38 -0.94 25.80
C GLN A 611 -2.37 -0.74 24.67
N ASN A 612 -1.38 -1.63 24.55
CA ASN A 612 -0.24 -1.45 23.64
C ASN A 612 -0.20 -2.43 22.46
N ASP A 613 -1.01 -3.50 22.49
CA ASP A 613 -1.11 -4.49 21.41
C ASP A 613 -2.47 -4.42 20.69
N PRO A 614 -2.66 -3.48 19.75
CA PRO A 614 -3.93 -3.36 19.05
C PRO A 614 -4.20 -4.61 18.21
N ARG A 615 -5.31 -5.31 18.50
CA ARG A 615 -5.78 -6.52 17.77
C ARG A 615 -4.94 -7.78 18.01
N ASN A 616 -4.20 -7.87 19.13
CA ASN A 616 -3.35 -9.03 19.45
C ASN A 616 -2.32 -9.31 18.34
N MET A 617 -1.57 -8.28 17.93
CA MET A 617 -0.54 -8.40 16.91
C MET A 617 0.60 -9.30 17.39
N GLU A 618 1.00 -9.24 18.66
CA GLU A 618 2.03 -10.13 19.19
C GLU A 618 1.61 -11.59 19.03
N GLN A 619 0.41 -11.93 19.51
CA GLN A 619 -0.17 -13.26 19.33
C GLN A 619 -0.15 -13.69 17.86
N ARG A 620 -0.49 -12.78 16.94
CA ARG A 620 -0.46 -13.03 15.50
C ARG A 620 0.94 -13.37 14.98
N TYR A 621 1.95 -12.58 15.30
CA TYR A 621 3.30 -12.83 14.79
C TYR A 621 3.96 -14.04 15.45
N VAL A 622 3.70 -14.28 16.74
CA VAL A 622 4.15 -15.49 17.45
C VAL A 622 3.44 -16.73 16.87
N SER A 623 2.17 -16.64 16.50
CA SER A 623 1.45 -17.72 15.79
C SER A 623 2.07 -18.05 14.44
N PHE A 624 2.64 -17.07 13.73
CA PHE A 624 3.42 -17.34 12.51
C PHE A 624 4.75 -18.04 12.84
N ALA A 625 5.49 -17.55 13.84
CA ALA A 625 6.76 -18.12 14.28
C ALA A 625 6.62 -19.58 14.78
N LEU A 626 5.46 -19.94 15.34
CA LEU A 626 5.18 -21.30 15.79
C LEU A 626 4.57 -22.18 14.70
N PHE A 627 3.45 -21.75 14.11
CA PHE A 627 2.54 -22.64 13.40
C PHE A 627 2.60 -22.53 11.88
N ASP A 628 3.31 -21.55 11.29
CA ASP A 628 3.43 -21.49 9.83
C ASP A 628 4.00 -22.81 9.29
N ARG A 629 3.28 -23.46 8.37
CA ARG A 629 3.61 -24.81 7.87
C ARG A 629 5.05 -24.96 7.36
N ARG A 630 5.62 -23.91 6.76
CA ARG A 630 6.95 -23.94 6.14
C ARG A 630 8.06 -23.47 7.08
N ASN A 631 7.82 -22.40 7.82
CA ASN A 631 8.85 -21.63 8.52
C ASN A 631 8.61 -21.55 10.04
N GLY A 632 7.49 -22.07 10.55
CA GLY A 632 7.21 -22.12 11.97
C GLY A 632 7.96 -23.26 12.64
N LEU A 633 8.35 -23.07 13.90
CA LEU A 633 9.11 -24.05 14.70
C LEU A 633 8.41 -25.41 14.82
N VAL A 634 7.09 -25.42 14.85
CA VAL A 634 6.26 -26.63 15.05
C VAL A 634 5.23 -26.86 13.95
N GLY A 635 5.25 -26.07 12.88
CA GLY A 635 4.29 -26.20 11.77
C GLY A 635 4.38 -27.52 10.99
N LYS A 636 5.54 -28.19 11.03
CA LYS A 636 5.78 -29.48 10.35
C LYS A 636 5.57 -30.71 11.24
N SER A 637 5.76 -30.56 12.55
CA SER A 637 5.68 -31.65 13.53
C SER A 637 5.47 -31.08 14.92
N LEU A 638 4.64 -31.77 15.71
CA LEU A 638 4.36 -31.46 17.11
C LEU A 638 5.06 -32.44 18.09
N ALA A 639 6.05 -33.20 17.63
CA ALA A 639 6.79 -34.14 18.49
C ALA A 639 7.46 -33.41 19.67
N GLY A 640 7.28 -33.95 20.89
CA GLY A 640 7.85 -33.38 22.12
C GLY A 640 7.17 -32.12 22.64
N ILE A 641 6.07 -31.67 22.03
CA ILE A 641 5.33 -30.48 22.47
C ILE A 641 4.27 -30.84 23.52
N ASP A 642 4.25 -30.14 24.64
CA ASP A 642 3.22 -30.27 25.67
C ASP A 642 1.82 -30.00 25.08
N ARG A 643 0.93 -30.99 25.18
CA ARG A 643 -0.41 -30.93 24.59
C ARG A 643 -1.35 -29.99 25.33
N ASN A 644 -1.22 -29.85 26.64
CA ASN A 644 -2.06 -28.94 27.42
C ASN A 644 -1.74 -27.49 27.06
N LEU A 645 -0.45 -27.14 27.00
CA LEU A 645 -0.02 -25.80 26.56
C LEU A 645 -0.43 -25.53 25.11
N LEU A 646 -0.25 -26.51 24.22
CA LEU A 646 -0.65 -26.38 22.82
C LEU A 646 -2.15 -26.13 22.68
N ILE A 647 -2.99 -26.89 23.38
CA ILE A 647 -4.46 -26.73 23.34
C ILE A 647 -4.84 -25.33 23.82
N GLN A 648 -4.29 -24.86 24.94
CA GLN A 648 -4.58 -23.51 25.45
C GLN A 648 -4.17 -22.42 24.44
N ALA A 649 -2.98 -22.54 23.85
CA ALA A 649 -2.50 -21.61 22.84
C ALA A 649 -3.39 -21.61 21.59
N VAL A 650 -3.81 -22.78 21.11
CA VAL A 650 -4.68 -22.91 19.94
C VAL A 650 -6.05 -22.27 20.20
N ARG A 651 -6.69 -22.54 21.34
CA ARG A 651 -7.97 -21.90 21.70
C ARG A 651 -7.87 -20.39 21.66
N SER A 652 -6.84 -19.85 22.32
CA SER A 652 -6.57 -18.41 22.35
C SER A 652 -6.28 -17.84 20.96
N GLY A 653 -5.47 -18.51 20.15
CA GLY A 653 -5.11 -18.08 18.81
C GLY A 653 -6.28 -18.08 17.81
N LEU A 654 -7.25 -19.01 17.97
CA LEU A 654 -8.46 -19.05 17.13
C LEU A 654 -9.38 -17.84 17.34
N LEU A 655 -9.23 -17.12 18.45
CA LEU A 655 -9.96 -15.89 18.74
C LEU A 655 -9.35 -14.65 18.10
N ASN A 656 -8.12 -14.73 17.56
CA ASN A 656 -7.40 -13.58 17.01
C ASN A 656 -8.24 -12.83 15.95
N GLN A 657 -8.16 -11.50 15.90
CA GLN A 657 -8.99 -10.71 14.99
C GLN A 657 -8.56 -10.79 13.51
N ASP A 658 -7.43 -11.45 13.23
CA ASP A 658 -6.79 -11.57 11.92
C ASP A 658 -6.96 -12.97 11.33
N GLY A 659 -7.56 -13.06 10.13
CA GLY A 659 -7.80 -14.35 9.48
C GLY A 659 -6.53 -15.09 9.07
N ARG A 660 -5.42 -14.38 8.79
CA ARG A 660 -4.13 -15.00 8.46
C ARG A 660 -3.51 -15.63 9.71
N SER A 661 -3.61 -14.97 10.86
CA SER A 661 -3.20 -15.52 12.17
C SER A 661 -3.94 -16.83 12.45
N ARG A 662 -5.27 -16.81 12.39
CA ARG A 662 -6.08 -18.04 12.55
C ARG A 662 -5.68 -19.11 11.54
N GLY A 663 -5.38 -18.72 10.30
CA GLY A 663 -4.96 -19.62 9.24
C GLY A 663 -3.67 -20.40 9.52
N SER A 664 -2.70 -19.86 10.27
CA SER A 664 -1.45 -20.57 10.56
C SER A 664 -1.66 -21.77 11.48
N ILE A 665 -2.64 -21.69 12.39
CA ILE A 665 -3.05 -22.77 13.31
C ILE A 665 -3.52 -24.03 12.56
N GLY A 666 -3.94 -23.89 11.29
CA GLY A 666 -4.37 -25.02 10.48
C GLY A 666 -3.31 -26.14 10.35
N SER A 667 -2.02 -25.84 10.52
CA SER A 667 -0.97 -26.85 10.57
C SER A 667 -1.06 -27.77 11.79
N VAL A 668 -1.60 -27.28 12.92
CA VAL A 668 -1.80 -28.07 14.14
C VAL A 668 -2.79 -29.19 13.87
N TYR A 669 -3.88 -28.91 13.13
CA TYR A 669 -4.92 -29.88 12.81
C TYR A 669 -4.37 -31.07 12.01
N GLU A 670 -3.39 -30.83 11.15
CA GLU A 670 -2.73 -31.84 10.32
C GLU A 670 -1.82 -32.78 11.14
N ASN A 671 -1.33 -32.32 12.30
CA ASN A 671 -0.33 -33.02 13.10
C ASN A 671 -0.88 -33.69 14.36
N LEU A 672 -2.15 -33.46 14.73
CA LEU A 672 -2.79 -34.10 15.88
C LEU A 672 -3.60 -35.34 15.49
N THR A 673 -3.52 -36.36 16.34
CA THR A 673 -4.44 -37.51 16.30
C THR A 673 -5.86 -37.10 16.71
N TYR A 674 -6.82 -38.01 16.54
CA TYR A 674 -8.20 -37.74 16.92
C TYR A 674 -8.34 -37.43 18.42
N ASP A 675 -7.74 -38.25 19.30
CA ASP A 675 -7.87 -38.08 20.75
C ASP A 675 -7.22 -36.78 21.24
N GLU A 676 -6.11 -36.36 20.63
CA GLU A 676 -5.43 -35.11 20.98
C GLU A 676 -6.22 -33.87 20.51
N ILE A 677 -6.89 -33.93 19.36
CA ILE A 677 -7.66 -32.78 18.84
C ILE A 677 -9.09 -32.72 19.37
N LYS A 678 -9.61 -33.82 19.92
CA LYS A 678 -10.96 -33.93 20.47
C LYS A 678 -11.34 -32.75 21.39
N PRO A 679 -10.49 -32.29 22.33
CA PRO A 679 -10.82 -31.16 23.20
C PRO A 679 -10.98 -29.82 22.48
N LEU A 680 -10.45 -29.68 21.26
CA LEU A 680 -10.51 -28.47 20.45
C LEU A 680 -11.67 -28.47 19.45
N LEU A 681 -12.40 -29.59 19.29
CA LEU A 681 -13.45 -29.67 18.28
C LEU A 681 -14.55 -28.59 18.43
N PRO A 682 -14.99 -28.19 19.64
CA PRO A 682 -15.90 -27.05 19.79
C PRO A 682 -15.30 -25.72 19.31
N ASP A 683 -14.02 -25.47 19.61
CA ASP A 683 -13.31 -24.27 19.16
C ASP A 683 -13.15 -24.26 17.62
N VAL A 684 -12.84 -25.42 17.03
CA VAL A 684 -12.76 -25.60 15.57
C VAL A 684 -14.12 -25.37 14.92
N TYR A 685 -15.20 -25.92 15.50
CA TYR A 685 -16.57 -25.68 15.04
C TYR A 685 -16.88 -24.18 14.98
N GLN A 686 -16.56 -23.45 16.06
CA GLN A 686 -16.76 -22.01 16.11
C GLN A 686 -15.91 -21.27 15.07
N ALA A 687 -14.64 -21.66 14.90
CA ALA A 687 -13.75 -21.04 13.91
C ALA A 687 -14.17 -21.30 12.45
N ILE A 688 -14.87 -22.41 12.16
CA ILE A 688 -15.50 -22.65 10.85
C ILE A 688 -16.70 -21.73 10.65
N LYS A 689 -17.53 -21.55 11.69
CA LYS A 689 -18.76 -20.76 11.62
C LYS A 689 -18.47 -19.26 11.54
N ASP A 690 -17.49 -18.78 12.30
CA ASP A 690 -17.24 -17.36 12.52
C ASP A 690 -15.94 -16.88 11.85
N PRO A 691 -16.03 -16.19 10.70
CA PRO A 691 -14.91 -15.49 10.12
C PRO A 691 -14.31 -14.45 11.07
N SER A 692 -13.00 -14.21 10.93
CA SER A 692 -12.29 -13.13 11.61
C SER A 692 -12.93 -11.76 11.33
N PRO A 693 -13.00 -10.85 12.32
CA PRO A 693 -13.64 -9.54 12.16
C PRO A 693 -12.89 -8.61 11.20
N SER A 694 -11.59 -8.84 10.91
CA SER A 694 -10.82 -7.97 10.01
C SER A 694 -11.35 -7.93 8.57
N GLY A 695 -11.96 -9.00 8.10
CA GLY A 695 -12.50 -9.09 6.76
C GLY A 695 -12.35 -10.46 6.11
N ILE A 696 -12.87 -10.56 4.89
CA ILE A 696 -12.96 -11.86 4.21
C ILE A 696 -11.65 -12.31 3.54
N MET A 697 -10.61 -11.46 3.50
CA MET A 697 -9.38 -11.70 2.71
C MET A 697 -8.73 -13.05 3.02
N PHE A 698 -8.56 -13.38 4.30
CA PHE A 698 -7.91 -14.60 4.80
C PHE A 698 -8.88 -15.52 5.55
N SER A 699 -10.18 -15.24 5.46
CA SER A 699 -11.21 -15.97 6.22
C SER A 699 -11.37 -17.43 5.81
N ASP A 700 -10.93 -17.82 4.62
CA ASP A 700 -11.15 -19.16 4.08
C ASP A 700 -10.21 -20.21 4.65
N VAL A 701 -8.97 -19.85 4.99
CA VAL A 701 -7.91 -20.81 5.31
C VAL A 701 -8.31 -21.68 6.50
N ILE A 702 -8.54 -21.08 7.67
CA ILE A 702 -8.84 -21.85 8.88
C ILE A 702 -10.18 -22.60 8.80
N ARG A 703 -11.17 -22.00 8.14
CA ARG A 703 -12.49 -22.60 7.92
C ARG A 703 -12.37 -23.86 7.08
N MET A 704 -11.64 -23.81 5.97
CA MET A 704 -11.38 -24.99 5.13
C MET A 704 -10.60 -26.07 5.87
N ARG A 705 -9.61 -25.70 6.69
CA ARG A 705 -8.87 -26.67 7.51
C ARG A 705 -9.74 -27.35 8.57
N GLY A 706 -10.65 -26.61 9.19
CA GLY A 706 -11.63 -27.18 10.11
C GLY A 706 -12.62 -28.13 9.40
N LEU A 707 -13.12 -27.75 8.21
CA LEU A 707 -14.01 -28.59 7.42
C LEU A 707 -13.31 -29.89 6.95
N GLU A 708 -12.04 -29.81 6.54
CA GLU A 708 -11.20 -30.96 6.21
C GLU A 708 -11.04 -31.89 7.42
N LEU A 709 -10.78 -31.33 8.61
CA LEU A 709 -10.65 -32.07 9.85
C LEU A 709 -11.96 -32.81 10.21
N PHE A 710 -13.09 -32.10 10.14
CA PHE A 710 -14.40 -32.66 10.47
C PHE A 710 -14.79 -33.77 9.50
N THR A 711 -14.48 -33.58 8.22
CA THR A 711 -14.68 -34.60 7.19
C THR A 711 -13.81 -35.82 7.42
N LYS A 712 -12.51 -35.63 7.73
CA LYS A 712 -11.55 -36.71 8.00
C LYS A 712 -12.02 -37.62 9.14
N TYR A 713 -12.54 -37.04 10.21
CA TYR A 713 -12.98 -37.79 11.40
C TYR A 713 -14.49 -38.04 11.45
N ARG A 714 -15.23 -37.76 10.36
CA ARG A 714 -16.68 -38.00 10.26
C ARG A 714 -17.50 -37.33 11.37
N ILE A 715 -17.14 -36.11 11.74
CA ILE A 715 -17.90 -35.30 12.70
C ILE A 715 -19.21 -34.87 12.06
N LYS A 716 -20.35 -35.26 12.64
CA LYS A 716 -21.70 -35.10 12.05
C LYS A 716 -22.02 -33.66 11.70
N GLU A 717 -21.72 -32.74 12.62
CA GLU A 717 -21.98 -31.31 12.51
C GLU A 717 -21.23 -30.67 11.33
N GLY A 718 -20.14 -31.30 10.87
CA GLY A 718 -19.38 -30.88 9.70
C GLY A 718 -20.18 -30.90 8.40
N LEU A 719 -21.16 -31.82 8.28
CA LEU A 719 -21.99 -31.92 7.08
C LEU A 719 -22.84 -30.67 6.86
N GLU A 720 -23.47 -30.15 7.93
CA GLU A 720 -24.25 -28.90 7.82
C GLU A 720 -23.35 -27.68 7.57
N LEU A 721 -22.19 -27.63 8.22
CA LEU A 721 -21.20 -26.56 8.01
C LEU A 721 -20.68 -26.55 6.56
N LEU A 722 -20.47 -27.72 5.94
CA LEU A 722 -20.06 -27.82 4.54
C LEU A 722 -21.12 -27.25 3.59
N VAL A 723 -22.40 -27.55 3.83
CA VAL A 723 -23.51 -27.04 3.02
C VAL A 723 -23.64 -25.52 3.19
N ASP A 724 -23.58 -25.02 4.43
CA ASP A 724 -23.58 -23.57 4.68
C ASP A 724 -22.38 -22.87 4.00
N TYR A 725 -21.18 -23.42 4.17
CA TYR A 725 -19.97 -22.90 3.56
C TYR A 725 -20.03 -22.92 2.03
N SER A 726 -20.67 -23.92 1.42
CA SER A 726 -20.81 -24.01 -0.03
C SER A 726 -21.49 -22.78 -0.63
N ARG A 727 -22.49 -22.22 0.07
CA ARG A 727 -23.20 -20.99 -0.27
C ARG A 727 -22.42 -19.73 0.16
N ASN A 728 -21.91 -19.72 1.38
CA ASN A 728 -21.39 -18.52 2.06
C ASN A 728 -19.86 -18.35 1.98
N GLN A 729 -19.17 -19.15 1.17
CA GLN A 729 -17.74 -19.01 0.96
C GLN A 729 -17.36 -17.67 0.33
N LYS A 730 -16.14 -17.19 0.62
CA LYS A 730 -15.55 -16.05 -0.08
C LYS A 730 -15.50 -16.34 -1.58
N LYS A 731 -16.05 -15.42 -2.38
CA LYS A 731 -16.15 -15.52 -3.85
C LYS A 731 -14.82 -15.77 -4.57
N HIS A 732 -13.74 -15.16 -4.12
CA HIS A 732 -12.43 -15.31 -4.75
C HIS A 732 -11.94 -16.77 -4.69
N GLY A 733 -11.77 -17.38 -5.87
CA GLY A 733 -11.39 -18.79 -6.01
C GLY A 733 -12.49 -19.77 -5.63
N SER A 734 -13.74 -19.31 -5.43
CA SER A 734 -14.87 -20.16 -5.02
C SER A 734 -15.22 -21.22 -6.06
N GLU A 735 -14.99 -20.95 -7.35
CA GLU A 735 -15.22 -21.87 -8.47
C GLU A 735 -14.31 -23.10 -8.43
N LYS A 736 -13.13 -22.96 -7.81
CA LYS A 736 -12.21 -24.08 -7.56
C LYS A 736 -12.48 -24.74 -6.22
N ARG A 737 -12.76 -23.92 -5.20
CA ARG A 737 -12.98 -24.40 -3.83
C ARG A 737 -14.26 -25.25 -3.72
N ILE A 738 -15.33 -24.92 -4.47
CA ILE A 738 -16.59 -25.66 -4.45
C ILE A 738 -16.40 -27.15 -4.74
N LEU A 739 -15.48 -27.51 -5.65
CA LEU A 739 -15.19 -28.89 -6.02
C LEU A 739 -14.77 -29.69 -4.77
N LYS A 740 -13.83 -29.15 -4.00
CA LYS A 740 -13.35 -29.77 -2.76
C LYS A 740 -14.47 -29.85 -1.72
N VAL A 741 -15.29 -28.80 -1.59
CA VAL A 741 -16.41 -28.79 -0.64
C VAL A 741 -17.42 -29.89 -0.98
N MET A 742 -17.76 -30.05 -2.26
CA MET A 742 -18.69 -31.08 -2.71
C MET A 742 -18.15 -32.50 -2.49
N GLU A 743 -16.87 -32.74 -2.78
CA GLU A 743 -16.22 -34.02 -2.48
C GLU A 743 -16.26 -34.36 -0.98
N MET A 744 -16.03 -33.35 -0.12
CA MET A 744 -16.15 -33.53 1.32
C MET A 744 -17.58 -33.90 1.73
N ILE A 745 -18.60 -33.23 1.18
CA ILE A 745 -20.03 -33.58 1.43
C ILE A 745 -20.32 -35.00 0.98
N LYS A 746 -19.92 -35.37 -0.24
CA LYS A 746 -20.15 -36.72 -0.79
C LYS A 746 -19.56 -37.80 0.12
N SER A 747 -18.40 -37.55 0.71
CA SER A 747 -17.70 -38.51 1.54
C SER A 747 -18.46 -38.90 2.83
N TYR A 748 -19.48 -38.16 3.26
CA TYR A 748 -20.35 -38.53 4.38
C TYR A 748 -21.38 -39.64 4.05
N GLY A 749 -21.40 -40.16 2.82
CA GLY A 749 -22.22 -41.31 2.44
C GLY A 749 -23.72 -40.98 2.41
N THR A 750 -24.55 -41.93 2.82
CA THR A 750 -26.02 -41.82 2.87
C THR A 750 -26.51 -40.68 3.76
N HIS A 751 -25.73 -40.23 4.75
CA HIS A 751 -26.08 -39.08 5.59
C HIS A 751 -26.25 -37.79 4.76
N SER A 752 -25.51 -37.67 3.66
CA SER A 752 -25.58 -36.52 2.74
C SER A 752 -26.91 -36.41 2.00
N LYS A 753 -27.70 -37.50 1.91
CA LYS A 753 -29.03 -37.47 1.27
C LYS A 753 -29.96 -36.48 1.97
N SER A 754 -29.85 -36.36 3.29
CA SER A 754 -30.63 -35.39 4.08
C SER A 754 -30.36 -33.93 3.70
N MET A 755 -29.22 -33.65 3.06
CA MET A 755 -28.81 -32.29 2.67
C MET A 755 -29.22 -31.92 1.23
N ILE A 756 -29.76 -32.86 0.43
CA ILE A 756 -30.13 -32.62 -0.97
C ILE A 756 -31.01 -31.37 -1.13
N PRO A 757 -32.09 -31.15 -0.35
CA PRO A 757 -32.93 -29.96 -0.53
C PRO A 757 -32.17 -28.65 -0.33
N LYS A 758 -31.23 -28.61 0.64
CA LYS A 758 -30.37 -27.44 0.87
C LYS A 758 -29.40 -27.25 -0.30
N LEU A 759 -28.78 -28.32 -0.80
CA LEU A 759 -27.87 -28.27 -1.95
C LEU A 759 -28.57 -27.81 -3.24
N GLU A 760 -29.81 -28.26 -3.48
CA GLU A 760 -30.63 -27.79 -4.60
C GLU A 760 -30.87 -26.28 -4.50
N SER A 761 -31.16 -25.76 -3.30
CA SER A 761 -31.24 -24.32 -3.05
C SER A 761 -29.93 -23.58 -3.31
N VAL A 762 -28.78 -24.16 -2.94
CA VAL A 762 -27.46 -23.56 -3.25
C VAL A 762 -27.19 -23.55 -4.76
N ALA A 763 -27.57 -24.60 -5.49
CA ALA A 763 -27.45 -24.63 -6.94
C ALA A 763 -28.29 -23.51 -7.58
N VAL A 764 -29.55 -23.37 -7.17
CA VAL A 764 -30.45 -22.29 -7.64
C VAL A 764 -29.86 -20.90 -7.35
N TYR A 765 -29.29 -20.70 -6.15
CA TYR A 765 -28.61 -19.46 -5.82
C TYR A 765 -27.50 -19.12 -6.82
N PHE A 766 -26.64 -20.09 -7.17
CA PHE A 766 -25.59 -19.86 -8.16
C PHE A 766 -26.10 -19.69 -9.60
N GLU A 767 -27.31 -20.16 -9.91
CA GLU A 767 -27.93 -19.95 -11.22
C GLU A 767 -28.60 -18.59 -11.36
N THR A 768 -29.11 -18.04 -10.25
CA THR A 768 -30.09 -16.93 -10.32
C THR A 768 -29.78 -15.73 -9.44
N GLU A 769 -29.04 -15.90 -8.34
CA GLU A 769 -28.93 -14.90 -7.27
C GLU A 769 -27.49 -14.41 -7.00
N GLU A 770 -26.44 -15.11 -7.48
CA GLU A 770 -25.06 -14.71 -7.18
C GLU A 770 -24.64 -13.43 -7.92
N GLU A 771 -24.59 -12.31 -7.19
CA GLU A 771 -24.12 -11.04 -7.74
C GLU A 771 -22.59 -10.89 -7.71
N ASN A 772 -22.05 -9.92 -8.46
CA ASN A 772 -20.63 -9.50 -8.39
C ASN A 772 -19.62 -10.67 -8.58
N PHE A 773 -19.98 -11.68 -9.37
CA PHE A 773 -19.12 -12.80 -9.77
C PHE A 773 -19.38 -13.12 -11.26
N PRO A 774 -18.40 -13.64 -12.03
CA PRO A 774 -18.62 -13.96 -13.43
C PRO A 774 -19.73 -15.01 -13.62
N PRO A 775 -20.81 -14.72 -14.39
CA PRO A 775 -21.98 -15.61 -14.47
C PRO A 775 -21.65 -17.04 -14.93
N HIS A 776 -20.74 -17.19 -15.90
CA HIS A 776 -20.32 -18.52 -16.39
C HIS A 776 -19.62 -19.35 -15.30
N LEU A 777 -18.92 -18.72 -14.36
CA LEU A 777 -18.31 -19.41 -13.23
C LEU A 777 -19.37 -19.76 -12.17
N SER A 778 -20.38 -18.91 -11.95
CA SER A 778 -21.53 -19.24 -11.08
C SER A 778 -22.28 -20.46 -11.62
N LEU A 779 -22.62 -20.47 -12.90
CA LEU A 779 -23.27 -21.63 -13.56
C LEU A 779 -22.42 -22.90 -13.46
N ARG A 780 -21.09 -22.79 -13.59
CA ARG A 780 -20.20 -23.92 -13.36
C ARG A 780 -20.30 -24.47 -11.93
N LYS A 781 -20.38 -23.61 -10.91
CA LYS A 781 -20.59 -24.06 -9.52
C LYS A 781 -21.94 -24.77 -9.35
N ALA A 782 -23.00 -24.24 -9.95
CA ALA A 782 -24.32 -24.88 -9.91
C ALA A 782 -24.31 -26.26 -10.58
N SER A 783 -23.66 -26.40 -11.74
CA SER A 783 -23.51 -27.67 -12.44
C SER A 783 -22.79 -28.71 -11.58
N VAL A 784 -21.69 -28.32 -10.92
CA VAL A 784 -20.93 -29.19 -10.00
C VAL A 784 -21.81 -29.68 -8.86
N ILE A 785 -22.64 -28.80 -8.28
CA ILE A 785 -23.55 -29.19 -7.19
C ILE A 785 -24.61 -30.18 -7.69
N LYS A 786 -25.18 -29.96 -8.87
CA LYS A 786 -26.20 -30.85 -9.46
C LYS A 786 -25.64 -32.24 -9.77
N GLU A 787 -24.43 -32.31 -10.30
CA GLU A 787 -23.70 -33.57 -10.53
C GLU A 787 -23.53 -34.35 -9.22
N ILE A 788 -23.05 -33.66 -8.17
CA ILE A 788 -22.83 -34.26 -6.86
C ILE A 788 -24.14 -34.69 -6.18
N ILE A 789 -25.24 -33.95 -6.36
CA ILE A 789 -26.56 -34.39 -5.88
C ILE A 789 -26.95 -35.73 -6.52
N SER A 790 -26.72 -35.91 -7.82
CA SER A 790 -26.98 -37.17 -8.51
C SER A 790 -26.15 -38.31 -7.93
N GLU A 791 -24.86 -38.07 -7.69
CA GLU A 791 -23.99 -39.04 -7.02
C GLU A 791 -24.48 -39.37 -5.61
N ILE A 792 -24.84 -38.36 -4.80
CA ILE A 792 -25.34 -38.56 -3.43
C ILE A 792 -26.60 -39.44 -3.39
N LYS A 793 -27.52 -39.27 -4.34
CA LYS A 793 -28.75 -40.09 -4.43
C LYS A 793 -28.40 -41.59 -4.58
N SER A 794 -27.34 -41.90 -5.31
CA SER A 794 -26.86 -43.26 -5.56
C SER A 794 -26.03 -43.88 -4.44
N LEU A 795 -25.60 -43.11 -3.43
CA LEU A 795 -24.76 -43.62 -2.35
C LEU A 795 -25.49 -44.66 -1.49
N VAL A 796 -24.79 -45.73 -1.15
CA VAL A 796 -25.27 -46.81 -0.25
C VAL A 796 -24.43 -46.92 1.02
N ASP A 797 -23.21 -46.39 1.02
CA ASP A 797 -22.33 -46.41 2.19
C ASP A 797 -22.88 -45.53 3.32
N GLN A 798 -22.90 -46.05 4.55
CA GLN A 798 -23.38 -45.36 5.74
C GLN A 798 -22.28 -45.32 6.80
N PRO A 799 -21.29 -44.43 6.66
CA PRO A 799 -20.18 -44.36 7.59
C PRO A 799 -20.68 -43.99 9.00
N LYS A 800 -20.02 -44.54 10.03
CA LYS A 800 -20.28 -44.16 11.42
C LYS A 800 -19.86 -42.72 11.64
N LEU A 801 -20.76 -41.91 12.20
CA LEU A 801 -20.48 -40.52 12.54
C LEU A 801 -20.13 -40.37 14.02
N ILE A 802 -19.34 -39.33 14.31
CA ILE A 802 -19.04 -38.90 15.67
C ILE A 802 -19.76 -37.57 15.93
N HIS A 803 -20.26 -37.40 17.14
CA HIS A 803 -20.93 -36.18 17.57
C HIS A 803 -19.99 -35.29 18.37
N LEU A 804 -20.21 -33.97 18.29
CA LEU A 804 -19.62 -33.06 19.26
C LEU A 804 -20.29 -33.28 20.61
N ASN A 805 -19.50 -33.57 21.64
CA ASN A 805 -19.97 -33.53 23.01
C ASN A 805 -19.94 -32.05 23.43
N TYR A 806 -21.12 -31.44 23.53
CA TYR A 806 -21.28 -30.09 24.06
C TYR A 806 -21.09 -30.05 25.57
#